data_AF-A0A7L0TGA7-F1
#
_entry.id   AF-A0A7L0TGA7-F1
#
_cell.length_a   1.000
_cell.length_b   1.000
_cell.length_c   1.000
_cell.angle_alpha   90.00
_cell.angle_beta   90.00
_cell.angle_gamma   90.00
#
_symmetry.space_group_name_H-M   'P 1'
#
loop_
_entity.id
_entity.type
_entity.pdbx_description
1 polymer ?
#
loop_
_entity_poly.entity_id
_entity_poly.type
_entity_poly.pdbx_seq_one_letter_code
_entity_poly.pdbx_strand_id
1 'polypeptide(L)'
;MSGAALGLEIVFVFFLALFLLHRYGDFKKQHRLVIVATLLAWYLCFLIVFILPLDVSTTIYNRCKLAVNSSPAESNGSYVTRAPSEQKCFKPWSYIPNGIMPIFWRVVYWTSQFLTWILLPFMQSYARSGGFSITGKIKTALIENAIYYGTYLLIFGAFLIYVAVNPNFNLQWNQLQTIGIAAANTWGLFLLVLLLGYGLVEIPRSHWNGAKRGYLLMKTYFKAAKLMTEKADAEENLEDIMEEVRKVSESIKYNHPLRKCVDTILKKCPTEYQERMGRNMDDYEDFDERQNSYPSEKSLVKLHKQVIYSVQRHRRTQVQWQILLEQAFYLEDVAKNETSATRQFVHTFHSQEAENKIIRYFYTPTVEWYWECLLRPWFYRVLAVVLAMFSVIVVWSECTFFSTKPVLSLFAVFIQLAEKTYNYIYIEMACFLTIFFLSICVYSTVFRIRVFNYYYLASHHQTDAYSLLFSGMLFCRLTPPLCLNFLGLIHMDATISHKHTQPTAYTSIMGSMRVLSFIADGFYIYYPMLVVILCIATYFSLGTRCLNLLGFQQFMGDSEMTSDLIDEGKELIRREKRKRQRQEEGENRRREWKERYGNRDDSTRNRVVHTDQKESSFSETNTNRPLSKYTRSNGRTERDRIELLQDAEPLDFNADSINDDPLESDSGR
;
A
#
# COMPACT_ATOMS: atom_id res chain seq x y z
N MET A 1 31.94 -20.57 -7.43
CA MET A 1 30.79 -20.87 -6.55
C MET A 1 30.02 -19.61 -6.11
N SER A 2 30.64 -18.45 -5.86
CA SER A 2 29.88 -17.22 -5.48
C SER A 2 28.86 -16.72 -6.53
N GLY A 3 29.17 -16.75 -7.83
CA GLY A 3 28.22 -16.31 -8.86
C GLY A 3 26.90 -17.12 -8.90
N ALA A 4 26.94 -18.38 -8.46
CA ALA A 4 25.74 -19.21 -8.34
C ALA A 4 24.87 -18.80 -7.15
N ALA A 5 25.48 -18.42 -6.02
CA ALA A 5 24.75 -17.91 -4.86
C ALA A 5 24.04 -16.58 -5.18
N LEU A 6 24.76 -15.63 -5.81
CA LEU A 6 24.16 -14.39 -6.32
C LEU A 6 23.02 -14.67 -7.30
N GLY A 7 23.23 -15.59 -8.25
CA GLY A 7 22.21 -15.97 -9.23
C GLY A 7 20.96 -16.58 -8.59
N LEU A 8 21.13 -17.44 -7.58
CA LEU A 8 20.02 -18.03 -6.83
C LEU A 8 19.22 -16.98 -6.07
N GLU A 9 19.87 -16.01 -5.41
CA GLU A 9 19.18 -14.92 -4.72
C GLU A 9 18.40 -14.04 -5.68
N ILE A 10 19.02 -13.64 -6.81
CA ILE A 10 18.38 -12.87 -7.88
C ILE A 10 17.09 -13.57 -8.35
N VAL A 11 17.17 -14.88 -8.63
CA VAL A 11 16.02 -15.67 -9.10
C VAL A 11 14.95 -15.81 -8.01
N PHE A 12 15.36 -16.10 -6.78
CA PHE A 12 14.46 -16.22 -5.64
C PHE A 12 13.67 -14.93 -5.40
N VAL A 13 14.36 -13.78 -5.40
CA VAL A 13 13.74 -12.47 -5.19
C VAL A 13 12.80 -12.10 -6.33
N PHE A 14 13.10 -12.49 -7.56
CA PHE A 14 12.19 -12.31 -8.70
C PHE A 14 10.87 -13.05 -8.49
N PHE A 15 10.93 -14.34 -8.12
CA PHE A 15 9.72 -15.11 -7.86
C PHE A 15 8.96 -14.63 -6.63
N LEU A 16 9.67 -14.15 -5.59
CA LEU A 16 9.04 -13.51 -4.43
C LEU A 16 8.26 -12.25 -4.83
N ALA A 17 8.88 -11.36 -5.60
CA ALA A 17 8.24 -10.14 -6.11
C ALA A 17 7.02 -10.47 -6.99
N LEU A 18 7.16 -11.47 -7.87
CA LEU A 18 6.07 -11.93 -8.74
C LEU A 18 4.90 -12.53 -7.95
N PHE A 19 5.19 -13.34 -6.93
CA PHE A 19 4.18 -13.92 -6.06
C PHE A 19 3.42 -12.85 -5.27
N LEU A 20 4.14 -11.87 -4.71
CA LEU A 20 3.52 -10.75 -4.00
C LEU A 20 2.68 -9.91 -4.96
N LEU A 21 3.20 -9.62 -6.15
CA LEU A 21 2.46 -8.85 -7.16
C LEU A 21 1.19 -9.58 -7.58
N HIS A 22 1.26 -10.90 -7.78
CA HIS A 22 0.09 -11.72 -8.02
C HIS A 22 -0.87 -11.71 -6.83
N ARG A 23 -0.42 -11.63 -5.58
CA ARG A 23 -1.33 -11.60 -4.41
C ARG A 23 -2.14 -10.30 -4.34
N TYR A 24 -1.54 -9.17 -4.72
CA TYR A 24 -2.15 -7.84 -4.57
C TYR A 24 -2.82 -7.33 -5.87
N GLY A 25 -2.22 -7.56 -7.03
CA GLY A 25 -2.70 -7.09 -8.33
C GLY A 25 -3.42 -8.17 -9.14
N ASP A 26 -4.38 -7.76 -9.98
CA ASP A 26 -5.07 -8.63 -10.93
C ASP A 26 -4.39 -8.58 -12.31
N PHE A 27 -3.73 -9.66 -12.72
CA PHE A 27 -2.97 -9.70 -13.98
C PHE A 27 -3.87 -9.65 -15.22
N LYS A 28 -5.15 -10.02 -15.08
CA LYS A 28 -6.10 -10.03 -16.19
C LYS A 28 -6.73 -8.67 -16.42
N LYS A 29 -6.97 -7.91 -15.35
CA LYS A 29 -7.62 -6.59 -15.44
C LYS A 29 -6.64 -5.44 -15.66
N GLN A 30 -5.43 -5.53 -15.12
CA GLN A 30 -4.47 -4.43 -15.17
C GLN A 30 -3.74 -4.35 -16.51
N HIS A 31 -3.35 -3.13 -16.90
CA HIS A 31 -2.55 -2.90 -18.09
C HIS A 31 -1.16 -3.54 -17.94
N ARG A 32 -0.68 -4.25 -18.98
CA ARG A 32 0.60 -5.00 -18.92
C ARG A 32 1.78 -4.14 -18.47
N LEU A 33 1.88 -2.90 -18.96
CA LEU A 33 2.94 -1.97 -18.53
C LEU A 33 2.89 -1.63 -17.04
N VAL A 34 1.70 -1.57 -16.43
CA VAL A 34 1.55 -1.32 -14.99
C VAL A 34 2.13 -2.48 -14.20
N ILE A 35 1.77 -3.71 -14.58
CA ILE A 35 2.27 -4.94 -13.95
C ILE A 35 3.80 -5.02 -14.08
N VAL A 36 4.34 -4.80 -15.28
CA VAL A 36 5.79 -4.87 -15.52
C VAL A 36 6.54 -3.78 -14.75
N ALA A 37 6.04 -2.54 -14.77
CA ALA A 37 6.69 -1.42 -14.07
C ALA A 37 6.69 -1.63 -12.55
N THR A 38 5.56 -2.07 -11.97
CA THR A 38 5.51 -2.41 -10.54
C THR A 38 6.39 -3.61 -10.22
N LEU A 39 6.35 -4.68 -11.03
CA LEU A 39 7.19 -5.86 -10.79
C LEU A 39 8.66 -5.46 -10.75
N LEU A 40 9.11 -4.67 -11.72
CA LEU A 40 10.48 -4.19 -11.78
C LEU A 40 10.83 -3.32 -10.57
N ALA A 41 9.96 -2.41 -10.16
CA ALA A 41 10.16 -1.58 -8.97
C ALA A 41 10.29 -2.41 -7.69
N TRP A 42 9.34 -3.31 -7.43
CA TRP A 42 9.35 -4.18 -6.25
C TRP A 42 10.54 -5.13 -6.25
N TYR A 43 10.84 -5.72 -7.40
CA TYR A 43 11.98 -6.59 -7.58
C TYR A 43 13.29 -5.88 -7.23
N LEU A 44 13.56 -4.70 -7.80
CA LEU A 44 14.77 -3.94 -7.50
C LEU A 44 14.88 -3.58 -6.02
N CYS A 45 13.77 -3.18 -5.39
CA CYS A 45 13.77 -2.81 -3.97
C CYS A 45 14.07 -4.00 -3.06
N PHE A 46 13.41 -5.14 -3.29
CA PHE A 46 13.69 -6.37 -2.54
C PHE A 46 15.12 -6.85 -2.80
N LEU A 47 15.59 -6.75 -4.04
CA LEU A 47 16.93 -7.17 -4.42
C LEU A 47 18.02 -6.41 -3.65
N ILE A 48 17.84 -5.11 -3.40
CA ILE A 48 18.76 -4.32 -2.56
C ILE A 48 18.86 -4.92 -1.14
N VAL A 49 17.73 -5.30 -0.53
CA VAL A 49 17.67 -5.82 0.85
C VAL A 49 18.45 -7.13 0.99
N PHE A 50 18.40 -8.01 -0.02
CA PHE A 50 19.12 -9.30 -0.01
C PHE A 50 20.61 -9.16 -0.37
N ILE A 51 20.97 -8.28 -1.32
CA ILE A 51 22.35 -8.19 -1.82
C ILE A 51 23.24 -7.29 -0.94
N LEU A 52 22.67 -6.32 -0.22
CA LEU A 52 23.47 -5.41 0.61
C LEU A 52 24.29 -6.13 1.70
N PRO A 53 23.77 -7.15 2.42
CA PRO A 53 24.59 -7.99 3.32
C PRO A 53 25.82 -8.60 2.65
N LEU A 54 25.70 -9.04 1.38
CA LEU A 54 26.82 -9.61 0.61
C LEU A 54 27.86 -8.54 0.24
N ASP A 55 27.43 -7.31 -0.04
CA ASP A 55 28.33 -6.17 -0.26
C ASP A 55 29.10 -5.83 1.02
N VAL A 56 28.44 -5.87 2.19
CA VAL A 56 29.09 -5.66 3.48
C VAL A 56 30.16 -6.73 3.74
N SER A 57 29.82 -8.02 3.63
CA SER A 57 30.79 -9.11 3.89
C SER A 57 31.97 -9.09 2.91
N THR A 58 31.71 -8.80 1.63
CA THR A 58 32.74 -8.63 0.59
C THR A 58 33.64 -7.42 0.88
N THR A 59 33.07 -6.31 1.35
CA THR A 59 33.81 -5.10 1.72
C THR A 59 34.72 -5.35 2.92
N ILE A 60 34.24 -6.04 3.97
CA ILE A 60 35.07 -6.42 5.13
C ILE A 60 36.25 -7.29 4.71
N TYR A 61 36.00 -8.30 3.86
CA TYR A 61 37.08 -9.15 3.33
C TYR A 61 38.11 -8.33 2.53
N ASN A 62 37.66 -7.42 1.67
CA ASN A 62 38.55 -6.56 0.90
C ASN A 62 39.37 -5.60 1.81
N ARG A 63 38.77 -5.06 2.88
CA ARG A 63 39.49 -4.27 3.89
C ARG A 63 40.58 -5.08 4.59
N CYS A 64 40.29 -6.33 4.97
CA CYS A 64 41.29 -7.24 5.52
C CYS A 64 42.46 -7.43 4.54
N LYS A 65 42.17 -7.74 3.28
CA LYS A 65 43.20 -7.95 2.25
C LYS A 65 44.07 -6.70 2.05
N LEU A 66 43.47 -5.51 2.05
CA LEU A 66 44.21 -4.25 1.96
C LEU A 66 45.10 -4.03 3.19
N ALA A 67 44.60 -4.28 4.40
CA ALA A 67 45.37 -4.13 5.63
C ALA A 67 46.63 -5.01 5.64
N VAL A 68 46.51 -6.27 5.20
CA VAL A 68 47.62 -7.22 5.05
C VAL A 68 48.62 -6.76 3.99
N ASN A 69 48.15 -6.23 2.86
CA ASN A 69 49.04 -5.74 1.80
C ASN A 69 49.74 -4.42 2.17
N SER A 70 49.14 -3.60 3.04
CA SER A 70 49.69 -2.33 3.50
C SER A 70 50.61 -2.44 4.71
N SER A 71 50.72 -3.62 5.34
CA SER A 71 51.69 -3.84 6.42
C SER A 71 53.09 -3.92 5.78
N PRO A 72 54.02 -2.99 6.07
CA PRO A 72 55.37 -3.10 5.52
C PRO A 72 56.01 -4.39 6.05
N ALA A 73 56.57 -5.19 5.15
CA ALA A 73 57.53 -6.21 5.53
C ALA A 73 58.67 -5.49 6.28
N GLU A 74 58.88 -5.82 7.56
CA GLU A 74 60.00 -5.31 8.34
C GLU A 74 61.31 -5.62 7.61
N SER A 75 61.85 -4.63 6.91
CA SER A 75 63.22 -4.66 6.43
C SER A 75 64.13 -4.10 7.52
N ASN A 76 64.87 -5.02 8.12
CA ASN A 76 66.17 -4.83 8.81
C ASN A 76 66.18 -4.07 10.13
N GLY A 77 66.11 -4.82 11.22
CA GLY A 77 66.57 -4.42 12.55
C GLY A 77 66.54 -5.62 13.49
N SER A 78 67.71 -6.18 13.77
CA SER A 78 67.92 -7.36 14.62
C SER A 78 67.25 -7.27 16.00
N TYR A 79 66.80 -8.44 16.47
CA TYR A 79 66.73 -8.96 17.86
C TYR A 79 65.34 -9.46 18.31
N VAL A 80 65.30 -10.80 18.50
CA VAL A 80 64.39 -11.61 19.33
C VAL A 80 62.95 -11.83 18.83
N THR A 81 62.78 -13.00 18.20
CA THR A 81 61.59 -13.85 18.05
C THR A 81 60.28 -13.36 18.69
N ARG A 82 59.42 -12.77 17.86
CA ARG A 82 58.00 -13.14 17.80
C ARG A 82 57.65 -13.25 16.32
N ALA A 83 57.34 -14.46 15.86
CA ALA A 83 56.93 -14.69 14.48
C ALA A 83 55.81 -13.69 14.11
N PRO A 84 55.87 -12.98 12.98
CA PRO A 84 54.72 -12.22 12.51
C PRO A 84 53.64 -13.26 12.24
N SER A 85 52.53 -13.22 12.99
CA SER A 85 51.38 -14.04 12.67
C SER A 85 50.96 -13.65 11.25
N GLU A 86 51.18 -14.53 10.27
CA GLU A 86 50.62 -14.37 8.91
C GLU A 86 49.13 -14.10 9.06
N GLN A 87 48.72 -12.83 8.94
CA GLN A 87 47.34 -12.44 9.16
C GLN A 87 46.54 -12.87 7.91
N LYS A 88 46.13 -14.14 7.88
CA LYS A 88 45.43 -14.75 6.75
C LYS A 88 43.97 -14.30 6.76
N CYS A 89 43.57 -13.54 5.74
CA CYS A 89 42.16 -13.23 5.48
C CYS A 89 41.47 -14.44 4.83
N PHE A 90 40.43 -14.98 5.46
CA PHE A 90 39.64 -16.06 4.88
C PHE A 90 38.61 -15.51 3.89
N LYS A 91 38.52 -16.14 2.71
CA LYS A 91 37.57 -15.71 1.70
C LYS A 91 36.14 -16.14 2.07
N PRO A 92 35.14 -15.24 2.07
CA PRO A 92 33.75 -15.63 2.33
C PRO A 92 33.22 -16.52 1.21
N TRP A 93 32.32 -17.44 1.56
CA TRP A 93 31.67 -18.34 0.59
C TRP A 93 30.89 -17.58 -0.49
N SER A 94 30.24 -16.50 -0.08
CA SER A 94 29.49 -15.56 -0.91
C SER A 94 30.36 -14.56 -1.70
N TYR A 95 31.69 -14.54 -1.54
CA TYR A 95 32.57 -13.48 -2.07
C TYR A 95 32.34 -13.15 -3.55
N ILE A 96 31.90 -11.93 -3.82
CA ILE A 96 31.67 -11.45 -5.18
C ILE A 96 32.97 -10.82 -5.73
N PRO A 97 33.42 -11.20 -6.94
CA PRO A 97 34.62 -10.63 -7.54
C PRO A 97 34.55 -9.11 -7.69
N ASN A 98 35.70 -8.46 -7.48
CA ASN A 98 35.85 -7.01 -7.65
C ASN A 98 35.45 -6.59 -9.06
N GLY A 99 34.61 -5.55 -9.17
CA GLY A 99 34.09 -5.01 -10.44
C GLY A 99 32.63 -5.37 -10.72
N ILE A 100 32.14 -6.55 -10.29
CA ILE A 100 30.73 -6.95 -10.51
C ILE A 100 29.79 -6.10 -9.65
N MET A 101 30.10 -5.94 -8.35
CA MET A 101 29.22 -5.23 -7.41
C MET A 101 28.99 -3.74 -7.79
N PRO A 102 30.01 -2.96 -8.19
CA PRO A 102 29.80 -1.61 -8.70
C PRO A 102 28.94 -1.54 -9.97
N ILE A 103 29.11 -2.48 -10.92
CA ILE A 103 28.29 -2.52 -12.14
C ILE A 103 26.84 -2.83 -11.77
N PHE A 104 26.64 -3.83 -10.91
CA PHE A 104 25.33 -4.23 -10.41
C PHE A 104 24.59 -3.06 -9.77
N TRP A 105 25.20 -2.37 -8.80
CA TRP A 105 24.59 -1.24 -8.13
C TRP A 105 24.34 -0.06 -9.07
N ARG A 106 25.19 0.16 -10.09
CA ARG A 106 24.97 1.19 -11.11
C ARG A 106 23.72 0.90 -11.94
N VAL A 107 23.53 -0.35 -12.35
CA VAL A 107 22.31 -0.78 -13.05
C VAL A 107 21.10 -0.53 -12.16
N VAL A 108 21.11 -1.06 -10.93
CA VAL A 108 20.01 -0.91 -9.96
C VAL A 108 19.67 0.56 -9.70
N TYR A 109 20.68 1.41 -9.52
CA TYR A 109 20.51 2.85 -9.29
C TYR A 109 19.80 3.52 -10.47
N TRP A 110 20.35 3.43 -11.68
CA TRP A 110 19.78 4.13 -12.84
C TRP A 110 18.41 3.60 -13.22
N THR A 111 18.18 2.29 -13.11
CA THR A 111 16.85 1.72 -13.31
C THR A 111 15.86 2.26 -12.27
N SER A 112 16.25 2.35 -11.00
CA SER A 112 15.39 2.85 -9.93
C SER A 112 15.08 4.35 -10.10
N GLN A 113 16.05 5.16 -10.53
CA GLN A 113 15.83 6.57 -10.81
C GLN A 113 14.86 6.77 -12.00
N PHE A 114 15.06 6.01 -13.09
CA PHE A 114 14.15 6.04 -14.24
C PHE A 114 12.71 5.63 -13.85
N LEU A 115 12.57 4.56 -13.07
CA LEU A 115 11.28 4.10 -12.55
C LEU A 115 10.61 5.17 -11.70
N THR A 116 11.35 5.77 -10.78
CA THR A 116 10.82 6.70 -9.77
C THR A 116 10.39 8.04 -10.34
N TRP A 117 11.17 8.59 -11.26
CA TRP A 117 10.99 9.97 -11.75
C TRP A 117 10.33 10.07 -13.11
N ILE A 118 10.28 8.98 -13.88
CA ILE A 118 9.74 9.00 -15.24
C ILE A 118 8.63 7.98 -15.40
N LEU A 119 8.94 6.69 -15.31
CA LEU A 119 7.99 5.65 -15.73
C LEU A 119 6.78 5.53 -14.79
N LEU A 120 6.98 5.41 -13.47
CA LEU A 120 5.88 5.21 -12.52
C LEU A 120 4.95 6.44 -12.41
N PRO A 121 5.45 7.69 -12.27
CA PRO A 121 4.61 8.89 -12.27
C PRO A 121 3.79 9.03 -13.56
N PHE A 122 4.41 8.79 -14.72
CA PHE A 122 3.73 8.81 -16.01
C PHE A 122 2.61 7.76 -16.07
N MET A 123 2.91 6.52 -15.70
CA MET A 123 1.93 5.43 -15.70
C MET A 123 0.79 5.67 -14.71
N GLN A 124 1.04 6.37 -13.60
CA GLN A 124 0.00 6.75 -12.65
C GLN A 124 -1.00 7.71 -13.27
N SER A 125 -0.53 8.82 -13.86
CA SER A 125 -1.40 9.77 -14.56
C SER A 125 -2.10 9.13 -15.76
N TYR A 126 -1.41 8.24 -16.49
CA TYR A 126 -2.00 7.48 -17.59
C TYR A 126 -3.16 6.59 -17.11
N ALA A 127 -2.96 5.83 -16.03
CA ALA A 127 -3.99 4.94 -15.47
C ALA A 127 -5.21 5.72 -14.95
N ARG A 128 -4.98 6.93 -14.43
CA ARG A 128 -5.99 7.85 -13.88
C ARG A 128 -6.74 8.66 -14.95
N SER A 129 -6.24 8.72 -16.17
CA SER A 129 -6.84 9.53 -17.24
C SER A 129 -8.17 8.96 -17.77
N GLY A 130 -9.18 9.84 -17.89
CA GLY A 130 -10.50 9.51 -18.47
C GLY A 130 -10.56 9.57 -20.01
N GLY A 131 -9.43 9.80 -20.68
CA GLY A 131 -9.39 9.98 -22.13
C GLY A 131 -9.89 8.74 -22.89
N PHE A 132 -10.68 8.94 -23.94
CA PHE A 132 -11.22 7.83 -24.75
C PHE A 132 -10.18 7.24 -25.73
N SER A 133 -9.15 8.00 -26.09
CA SER A 133 -8.07 7.57 -26.99
C SER A 133 -6.73 7.43 -26.26
N ILE A 134 -5.86 6.54 -26.76
CA ILE A 134 -4.50 6.35 -26.20
C ILE A 134 -3.70 7.66 -26.26
N THR A 135 -3.82 8.40 -27.37
CA THR A 135 -3.16 9.69 -27.55
C THR A 135 -3.68 10.74 -26.56
N GLY A 136 -4.99 10.78 -26.32
CA GLY A 136 -5.60 11.63 -25.29
C GLY A 136 -5.06 11.31 -23.90
N LYS A 137 -4.99 10.02 -23.55
CA LYS A 137 -4.43 9.57 -22.27
C LYS A 137 -2.97 9.96 -22.08
N ILE A 138 -2.13 9.77 -23.11
CA ILE A 138 -0.71 10.15 -23.08
C ILE A 138 -0.58 11.67 -22.94
N LYS A 139 -1.35 12.46 -23.70
CA LYS A 139 -1.33 13.93 -23.62
C LYS A 139 -1.71 14.40 -22.22
N THR A 140 -2.80 13.89 -21.65
CA THR A 140 -3.21 14.22 -20.27
C THR A 140 -2.12 13.82 -19.27
N ALA A 141 -1.54 12.63 -19.40
CA ALA A 141 -0.50 12.17 -18.49
C ALA A 141 0.78 13.02 -18.55
N LEU A 142 1.18 13.45 -19.76
CA LEU A 142 2.32 14.35 -19.93
C LEU A 142 2.04 15.73 -19.34
N ILE A 143 0.84 16.28 -19.54
CA ILE A 143 0.47 17.60 -19.00
C ILE A 143 0.44 17.55 -17.46
N GLU A 144 -0.22 16.55 -16.85
CA GLU A 144 -0.27 16.41 -15.39
C GLU A 144 1.14 16.31 -14.78
N ASN A 145 2.03 15.50 -15.38
CA ASN A 145 3.41 15.38 -14.92
C ASN A 145 4.24 16.64 -15.20
N ALA A 146 4.05 17.30 -16.33
CA ALA A 146 4.76 18.54 -16.66
C ALA A 146 4.39 19.68 -15.72
N ILE A 147 3.13 19.77 -15.29
CA ILE A 147 2.70 20.72 -14.25
C ILE A 147 3.38 20.38 -12.92
N TYR A 148 3.33 19.12 -12.50
CA TYR A 148 3.93 18.67 -11.24
C TYR A 148 5.45 18.95 -11.23
N TYR A 149 6.19 18.51 -12.25
CA TYR A 149 7.64 18.75 -12.32
C TYR A 149 7.97 20.22 -12.61
N GLY A 150 7.11 20.93 -13.33
CA GLY A 150 7.26 22.35 -13.62
C GLY A 150 7.21 23.20 -12.36
N THR A 151 6.31 22.90 -11.41
CA THR A 151 6.27 23.61 -10.13
C THR A 151 7.51 23.34 -9.28
N TYR A 152 8.00 22.09 -9.22
CA TYR A 152 9.29 21.80 -8.56
C TYR A 152 10.46 22.52 -9.21
N LEU A 153 10.49 22.58 -10.55
CA LEU A 153 11.54 23.25 -11.29
C LEU A 153 11.51 24.76 -11.07
N LEU A 154 10.32 25.37 -10.95
CA LEU A 154 10.16 26.78 -10.59
C LEU A 154 10.72 27.04 -9.18
N ILE A 155 10.31 26.25 -8.19
CA ILE A 155 10.80 26.38 -6.81
C ILE A 155 12.31 26.23 -6.77
N PHE A 156 12.85 25.19 -7.42
CA PHE A 156 14.29 24.97 -7.49
C PHE A 156 15.02 26.12 -8.21
N GLY A 157 14.46 26.63 -9.30
CA GLY A 157 14.98 27.80 -10.02
C GLY A 157 15.03 29.05 -9.16
N ALA A 158 14.00 29.33 -8.36
CA ALA A 158 13.98 30.43 -7.41
C ALA A 158 15.08 30.29 -6.34
N PHE A 159 15.28 29.07 -5.81
CA PHE A 159 16.39 28.78 -4.90
C PHE A 159 17.76 28.97 -5.57
N LEU A 160 17.93 28.55 -6.82
CA LEU A 160 19.18 28.75 -7.55
C LEU A 160 19.48 30.23 -7.81
N ILE A 161 18.46 31.03 -8.14
CA ILE A 161 18.61 32.48 -8.29
C ILE A 161 19.05 33.09 -6.94
N TYR A 162 18.42 32.70 -5.83
CA TYR A 162 18.81 33.15 -4.51
C TYR A 162 20.28 32.82 -4.18
N VAL A 163 20.74 31.61 -4.49
CA VAL A 163 22.14 31.22 -4.25
C VAL A 163 23.09 31.93 -5.22
N ALA A 164 22.73 32.09 -6.49
CA ALA A 164 23.55 32.75 -7.50
C ALA A 164 23.73 34.27 -7.26
N VAL A 165 22.74 34.92 -6.64
CA VAL A 165 22.82 36.34 -6.26
C VAL A 165 23.68 36.57 -5.01
N ASN A 166 23.90 35.54 -4.19
CA ASN A 166 24.77 35.64 -3.02
C ASN A 166 26.25 35.56 -3.46
N PRO A 167 27.04 36.64 -3.29
CA PRO A 167 28.42 36.72 -3.80
C PRO A 167 29.40 35.76 -3.11
N ASN A 168 28.97 35.08 -2.05
CA ASN A 168 29.77 34.11 -1.30
C ASN A 168 29.72 32.69 -1.88
N PHE A 169 28.85 32.41 -2.87
CA PHE A 169 28.65 31.07 -3.42
C PHE A 169 28.94 31.02 -4.94
N ASN A 170 30.08 30.44 -5.31
CA ASN A 170 30.39 30.15 -6.72
C ASN A 170 29.83 28.77 -7.09
N LEU A 171 28.70 28.73 -7.79
CA LEU A 171 28.04 27.50 -8.21
C LEU A 171 28.71 26.89 -9.46
N GLN A 172 29.34 25.73 -9.29
CA GLN A 172 29.79 24.89 -10.41
C GLN A 172 28.73 23.83 -10.78
N TRP A 173 28.68 23.41 -12.04
CA TRP A 173 27.75 22.37 -12.51
C TRP A 173 27.84 21.06 -11.71
N ASN A 174 29.05 20.64 -11.36
CA ASN A 174 29.27 19.45 -10.54
C ASN A 174 28.67 19.60 -9.13
N GLN A 175 28.75 20.80 -8.55
CA GLN A 175 28.14 21.08 -7.26
C GLN A 175 26.61 21.07 -7.36
N LEU A 176 26.06 21.60 -8.46
CA LEU A 176 24.62 21.57 -8.71
C LEU A 176 24.06 20.15 -8.84
N GLN A 177 24.72 19.29 -9.62
CA GLN A 177 24.37 17.87 -9.72
C GLN A 177 24.34 17.22 -8.33
N THR A 178 25.30 17.60 -7.49
CA THR A 178 25.43 16.95 -6.19
C THR A 178 24.48 17.50 -5.13
N ILE A 179 24.10 18.78 -5.21
CA ILE A 179 22.99 19.36 -4.44
C ILE A 179 21.68 18.63 -4.78
N GLY A 180 21.42 18.34 -6.07
CA GLY A 180 20.24 17.61 -6.50
C GLY A 180 20.17 16.18 -5.92
N ILE A 181 21.28 15.44 -5.96
CA ILE A 181 21.37 14.10 -5.35
C ILE A 181 21.18 14.19 -3.83
N ALA A 182 21.81 15.16 -3.17
CA ALA A 182 21.68 15.35 -1.74
C ALA A 182 20.24 15.69 -1.32
N ALA A 183 19.56 16.59 -2.05
CA ALA A 183 18.18 16.99 -1.78
C ALA A 183 17.18 15.83 -1.96
N ALA A 184 17.37 15.01 -3.00
CA ALA A 184 16.54 13.82 -3.21
C ALA A 184 16.70 12.81 -2.06
N ASN A 185 17.94 12.62 -1.59
CA ASN A 185 18.24 11.71 -0.49
C ASN A 185 17.75 12.26 0.87
N THR A 186 17.87 13.57 1.14
CA THR A 186 17.40 14.17 2.40
C THR A 186 15.88 14.11 2.54
N TRP A 187 15.12 14.29 1.46
CA TRP A 187 13.66 14.11 1.48
C TRP A 187 13.28 12.66 1.83
N GLY A 188 13.88 11.68 1.18
CA GLY A 188 13.62 10.26 1.47
C GLY A 188 14.01 9.88 2.90
N LEU A 189 15.06 10.51 3.43
CA LEU A 189 15.56 10.29 4.77
C LEU A 189 14.71 10.97 5.85
N PHE A 190 14.16 12.15 5.59
CA PHE A 190 13.14 12.77 6.44
C PHE A 190 11.89 11.88 6.54
N LEU A 191 11.39 11.37 5.42
CA LEU A 191 10.30 10.40 5.42
C LEU A 191 10.69 9.13 6.18
N LEU A 192 11.93 8.65 6.04
CA LEU A 192 12.43 7.51 6.79
C LEU A 192 12.36 7.74 8.31
N VAL A 193 12.75 8.92 8.82
CA VAL A 193 12.65 9.26 10.26
C VAL A 193 11.21 9.10 10.75
N LEU A 194 10.25 9.68 10.04
CA LEU A 194 8.85 9.66 10.43
C LEU A 194 8.29 8.23 10.43
N LEU A 195 8.57 7.47 9.37
CA LEU A 195 8.08 6.11 9.20
C LEU A 195 8.74 5.13 10.18
N LEU A 196 10.05 5.25 10.38
CA LEU A 196 10.81 4.39 11.29
C LEU A 196 10.43 4.66 12.75
N GLY A 197 10.33 5.94 13.16
CA GLY A 197 9.95 6.31 14.53
C GLY A 197 8.56 5.78 14.93
N TYR A 198 7.61 5.74 13.99
CA TYR A 198 6.30 5.12 14.21
C TYR A 198 6.38 3.58 14.19
N GLY A 199 7.06 3.01 13.18
CA GLY A 199 7.14 1.56 12.98
C GLY A 199 7.84 0.81 14.11
N LEU A 200 8.86 1.41 14.73
CA LEU A 200 9.59 0.82 15.85
C LEU A 200 8.71 0.60 17.09
N VAL A 201 7.67 1.41 17.28
CA VAL A 201 6.77 1.32 18.44
C VAL A 201 5.48 0.56 18.09
N GLU A 202 4.87 0.89 16.96
CA GLU A 202 3.55 0.36 16.62
C GLU A 202 3.59 -1.11 16.20
N ILE A 203 4.69 -1.60 15.62
CA ILE A 203 4.78 -3.01 15.19
C ILE A 203 4.81 -3.99 16.37
N PRO A 204 5.72 -3.86 17.36
CA PRO A 204 5.65 -4.69 18.56
C PRO A 204 4.32 -4.54 19.32
N ARG A 205 3.81 -3.31 19.45
CA ARG A 205 2.52 -3.03 20.10
C ARG A 205 1.36 -3.74 19.39
N SER A 206 1.34 -3.71 18.06
CA SER A 206 0.31 -4.36 17.25
C SER A 206 0.29 -5.87 17.46
N HIS A 207 1.45 -6.52 17.53
CA HIS A 207 1.53 -7.96 17.81
C HIS A 207 1.17 -8.28 19.26
N TRP A 208 1.58 -7.45 20.22
CA TRP A 208 1.22 -7.60 21.62
C TRP A 208 -0.29 -7.49 21.84
N ASN A 209 -0.91 -6.47 21.25
CA ASN A 209 -2.36 -6.28 21.30
C ASN A 209 -3.10 -7.40 20.54
N GLY A 210 -2.55 -7.89 19.42
CA GLY A 210 -3.08 -9.05 18.71
C GLY A 210 -3.09 -10.34 19.55
N ALA A 211 -2.22 -10.46 20.55
CA ALA A 211 -2.20 -11.58 21.48
C ALA A 211 -3.17 -11.44 22.66
N LYS A 212 -3.78 -10.27 22.87
CA LYS A 212 -4.78 -10.08 23.90
C LYS A 212 -6.09 -10.74 23.47
N ARG A 213 -6.64 -11.58 24.33
CA ARG A 213 -7.93 -12.25 24.10
C ARG A 213 -9.03 -11.21 23.89
N GLY A 214 -9.88 -11.42 22.88
CA GLY A 214 -10.98 -10.51 22.53
C GLY A 214 -10.59 -9.17 21.90
N TYR A 215 -9.35 -8.68 22.05
CA TYR A 215 -8.94 -7.37 21.49
C TYR A 215 -9.09 -7.33 19.97
N LEU A 216 -8.61 -8.37 19.28
CA LEU A 216 -8.71 -8.43 17.81
C LEU A 216 -10.16 -8.49 17.34
N LEU A 217 -11.04 -9.16 18.08
CA LEU A 217 -12.48 -9.23 17.78
C LEU A 217 -13.13 -7.85 17.93
N MET A 218 -12.89 -7.16 19.05
CA MET A 218 -13.44 -5.82 19.27
C MET A 218 -12.91 -4.82 18.22
N LYS A 219 -11.62 -4.89 17.90
CA LYS A 219 -11.00 -4.09 16.84
C LYS A 219 -11.65 -4.34 15.48
N THR A 220 -12.00 -5.59 15.18
CA THR A 220 -12.73 -5.94 13.95
C THR A 220 -14.13 -5.35 13.95
N TYR A 221 -14.87 -5.39 15.06
CA TYR A 221 -16.18 -4.72 15.16
C TYR A 221 -16.09 -3.21 14.94
N PHE A 222 -15.13 -2.53 15.58
CA PHE A 222 -14.91 -1.11 15.37
C PHE A 222 -14.58 -0.77 13.90
N LYS A 223 -13.73 -1.58 13.26
CA LYS A 223 -13.44 -1.43 11.83
C LYS A 223 -14.66 -1.69 10.96
N ALA A 224 -15.55 -2.60 11.37
CA ALA A 224 -16.77 -2.89 10.64
C ALA A 224 -17.71 -1.70 10.63
N ALA A 225 -17.90 -1.00 11.75
CA ALA A 225 -18.70 0.23 11.77
C ALA A 225 -18.14 1.28 10.81
N LYS A 226 -16.83 1.58 10.90
CA LYS A 226 -16.18 2.58 10.01
C LYS A 226 -16.26 2.20 8.53
N LEU A 227 -15.97 0.94 8.20
CA LEU A 227 -16.00 0.47 6.81
C LEU A 227 -17.42 0.42 6.25
N MET A 228 -18.43 0.20 7.08
CA MET A 228 -19.83 0.21 6.66
C MET A 228 -20.25 1.62 6.23
N THR A 229 -19.84 2.66 6.97
CA THR A 229 -20.01 4.06 6.55
C THR A 229 -19.31 4.35 5.22
N GLU A 230 -18.01 4.03 5.11
CA GLU A 230 -17.26 4.23 3.85
C GLU A 230 -17.87 3.48 2.66
N LYS A 231 -18.46 2.30 2.92
CA LYS A 231 -19.15 1.51 1.90
C LYS A 231 -20.46 2.19 1.48
N ALA A 232 -21.27 2.67 2.44
CA ALA A 232 -22.50 3.39 2.15
C ALA A 232 -22.23 4.65 1.33
N ASP A 233 -21.24 5.46 1.73
CA ASP A 233 -20.82 6.64 1.00
C ASP A 233 -20.37 6.30 -0.43
N ALA A 234 -19.65 5.18 -0.62
CA ALA A 234 -19.22 4.73 -1.94
C ALA A 234 -20.36 4.19 -2.81
N GLU A 235 -21.43 3.68 -2.20
CA GLU A 235 -22.63 3.20 -2.88
C GLU A 235 -23.51 4.37 -3.32
N GLU A 236 -23.73 5.37 -2.46
CA GLU A 236 -24.44 6.62 -2.77
C GLU A 236 -23.73 7.40 -3.89
N ASN A 237 -22.43 7.64 -3.76
CA ASN A 237 -21.64 8.31 -4.82
C ASN A 237 -21.70 7.57 -6.17
N LEU A 238 -21.80 6.24 -6.15
CA LEU A 238 -21.94 5.46 -7.37
C LEU A 238 -23.33 5.66 -7.97
N GLU A 239 -24.39 5.64 -7.16
CA GLU A 239 -25.77 5.89 -7.59
C GLU A 239 -25.91 7.26 -8.26
N ASP A 240 -25.37 8.33 -7.63
CA ASP A 240 -25.38 9.69 -8.18
C ASP A 240 -24.73 9.77 -9.57
N ILE A 241 -23.52 9.20 -9.70
CA ILE A 241 -22.80 9.19 -10.97
C ILE A 241 -23.53 8.32 -12.01
N MET A 242 -24.17 7.22 -11.60
CA MET A 242 -24.97 6.41 -12.53
C MET A 242 -26.20 7.18 -13.03
N GLU A 243 -26.78 8.06 -12.23
CA GLU A 243 -27.86 8.96 -12.67
C GLU A 243 -27.37 9.99 -13.68
N GLU A 244 -26.18 10.57 -13.48
CA GLU A 244 -25.56 11.46 -14.48
C GLU A 244 -25.28 10.75 -15.80
N VAL A 245 -24.74 9.52 -15.75
CA VAL A 245 -24.53 8.69 -16.95
C VAL A 245 -25.85 8.43 -17.67
N ARG A 246 -26.93 8.17 -16.94
CA ARG A 246 -28.25 7.99 -17.51
C ARG A 246 -28.75 9.25 -18.22
N LYS A 247 -28.68 10.42 -17.57
CA LYS A 247 -29.06 11.72 -18.17
C LYS A 247 -28.26 12.01 -19.45
N VAL A 248 -26.97 11.73 -19.44
CA VAL A 248 -26.10 11.90 -20.63
C VAL A 248 -26.43 10.89 -21.73
N SER A 249 -26.78 9.65 -21.38
CA SER A 249 -27.18 8.63 -22.33
C SER A 249 -28.54 8.91 -22.98
N GLU A 250 -29.46 9.55 -22.27
CA GLU A 250 -30.77 9.97 -22.76
C GLU A 250 -30.68 11.22 -23.65
N SER A 251 -29.78 12.16 -23.32
CA SER A 251 -29.59 13.38 -24.13
C SER A 251 -28.84 13.14 -25.45
N ILE A 252 -27.90 12.20 -25.51
CA ILE A 252 -27.11 11.90 -26.72
C ILE A 252 -27.75 10.77 -27.53
N LYS A 253 -28.47 11.14 -28.59
CA LYS A 253 -29.09 10.19 -29.55
C LYS A 253 -28.06 9.34 -30.31
N TYR A 254 -28.52 8.23 -30.90
CA TYR A 254 -27.69 7.22 -31.58
C TYR A 254 -26.86 7.76 -32.76
N ASN A 255 -27.34 8.80 -33.45
CA ASN A 255 -26.67 9.41 -34.60
C ASN A 255 -25.55 10.41 -34.24
N HIS A 256 -25.38 10.75 -32.96
CA HIS A 256 -24.42 11.78 -32.56
C HIS A 256 -22.98 11.23 -32.52
N PRO A 257 -21.95 11.96 -32.99
CA PRO A 257 -20.55 11.50 -32.98
C PRO A 257 -20.03 11.12 -31.58
N LEU A 258 -20.50 11.81 -30.54
CA LEU A 258 -20.14 11.53 -29.14
C LEU A 258 -20.80 10.26 -28.57
N ARG A 259 -21.72 9.59 -29.29
CA ARG A 259 -22.35 8.36 -28.83
C ARG A 259 -21.34 7.26 -28.55
N LYS A 260 -20.28 7.16 -29.37
CA LYS A 260 -19.17 6.22 -29.15
C LYS A 260 -18.47 6.43 -27.79
N CYS A 261 -18.37 7.68 -27.34
CA CYS A 261 -17.81 8.01 -26.03
C CYS A 261 -18.74 7.53 -24.91
N VAL A 262 -20.05 7.80 -25.04
CA VAL A 262 -21.07 7.33 -24.08
C VAL A 262 -21.11 5.81 -24.00
N ASP A 263 -21.09 5.10 -25.13
CA ASP A 263 -21.05 3.63 -25.16
C ASP A 263 -19.80 3.07 -24.47
N THR A 264 -18.68 3.80 -24.54
CA THR A 264 -17.45 3.45 -23.83
C THR A 264 -17.61 3.64 -22.32
N ILE A 265 -18.31 4.69 -21.87
CA ILE A 265 -18.66 4.90 -20.47
C ILE A 265 -19.59 3.79 -19.97
N LEU A 266 -20.66 3.48 -20.71
CA LEU A 266 -21.63 2.45 -20.35
C LEU A 266 -20.98 1.08 -20.16
N LYS A 267 -20.00 0.72 -20.98
CA LYS A 267 -19.21 -0.52 -20.81
C LYS A 267 -18.43 -0.59 -19.50
N LYS A 268 -18.17 0.54 -18.82
CA LYS A 268 -17.50 0.60 -17.52
C LYS A 268 -18.47 0.53 -16.34
N CYS A 269 -19.75 0.79 -16.56
CA CYS A 269 -20.78 0.66 -15.53
C CYS A 269 -20.97 -0.81 -15.09
N PRO A 270 -21.42 -1.06 -13.85
CA PRO A 270 -21.77 -2.41 -13.41
C PRO A 270 -22.92 -3.00 -14.24
N THR A 271 -22.94 -4.32 -14.40
CA THR A 271 -23.96 -5.03 -15.22
C THR A 271 -25.39 -4.76 -14.75
N GLU A 272 -25.59 -4.67 -13.44
CA GLU A 272 -26.91 -4.34 -12.86
C GLU A 272 -27.45 -2.99 -13.34
N TYR A 273 -26.58 -1.99 -13.53
CA TYR A 273 -26.95 -0.67 -14.03
C TYR A 273 -27.11 -0.68 -15.56
N GLN A 274 -26.28 -1.45 -16.28
CA GLN A 274 -26.41 -1.61 -17.72
C GLN A 274 -27.77 -2.20 -18.09
N GLU A 275 -28.23 -3.24 -17.38
CA GLU A 275 -29.53 -3.87 -17.61
C GLU A 275 -30.71 -2.93 -17.30
N ARG A 276 -30.60 -2.11 -16.25
CA ARG A 276 -31.61 -1.11 -15.89
C ARG A 276 -31.70 0.02 -16.92
N MET A 277 -30.55 0.45 -17.47
CA MET A 277 -30.51 1.48 -18.52
C MET A 277 -31.01 0.96 -19.87
N GLY A 278 -30.68 -0.29 -20.22
CA GLY A 278 -31.10 -0.90 -21.49
C GLY A 278 -32.61 -1.15 -21.62
N ARG A 279 -33.33 -1.32 -20.50
CA ARG A 279 -34.78 -1.57 -20.51
C ARG A 279 -35.66 -0.33 -20.77
N ASN A 280 -35.12 0.87 -20.65
CA ASN A 280 -35.88 2.12 -20.75
C ASN A 280 -35.60 2.92 -22.04
N MET A 281 -34.84 2.36 -22.99
CA MET A 281 -34.43 3.05 -24.21
C MET A 281 -35.40 2.88 -25.39
N ASP A 282 -36.46 2.08 -25.26
CA ASP A 282 -37.21 1.62 -26.42
C ASP A 282 -38.46 2.43 -26.81
N ASP A 283 -39.02 3.35 -25.99
CA ASP A 283 -40.28 4.01 -26.38
C ASP A 283 -40.44 5.44 -25.82
N TYR A 284 -39.73 6.44 -26.35
CA TYR A 284 -40.14 7.85 -26.13
C TYR A 284 -39.79 8.73 -27.34
N GLU A 285 -40.69 8.79 -28.32
CA GLU A 285 -40.71 9.89 -29.30
C GLU A 285 -41.36 11.12 -28.65
N ASP A 286 -40.57 11.93 -27.94
CA ASP A 286 -41.05 13.25 -27.50
C ASP A 286 -40.79 14.29 -28.61
N PHE A 287 -41.89 14.89 -29.07
CA PHE A 287 -41.97 15.90 -30.14
C PHE A 287 -41.55 17.30 -29.67
N ASP A 288 -40.74 17.41 -28.61
CA ASP A 288 -40.30 18.69 -28.04
C ASP A 288 -38.80 18.86 -28.32
N GLU A 289 -38.47 19.65 -29.35
CA GLU A 289 -37.15 20.25 -29.59
C GLU A 289 -36.80 21.24 -28.46
N ARG A 290 -36.73 20.75 -27.22
CA ARG A 290 -36.04 21.50 -26.17
C ARG A 290 -34.58 21.44 -26.51
N GLN A 291 -33.98 22.62 -26.54
CA GLN A 291 -32.59 22.91 -26.84
C GLN A 291 -31.68 22.16 -25.86
N ASN A 292 -31.50 20.85 -26.07
CA ASN A 292 -30.65 20.00 -25.25
C ASN A 292 -29.23 20.49 -25.46
N SER A 293 -28.70 21.23 -24.47
CA SER A 293 -27.30 21.58 -24.42
C SER A 293 -26.50 20.28 -24.36
N TYR A 294 -25.94 19.89 -25.51
CA TYR A 294 -25.17 18.65 -25.59
C TYR A 294 -23.90 18.79 -24.74
N PRO A 295 -23.61 17.82 -23.87
CA PRO A 295 -22.40 17.88 -23.07
C PRO A 295 -21.17 17.83 -23.98
N SER A 296 -20.19 18.68 -23.66
CA SER A 296 -18.91 18.74 -24.38
C SER A 296 -18.11 17.42 -24.27
N GLU A 297 -17.17 17.20 -25.19
CA GLU A 297 -16.25 16.06 -25.09
C GLU A 297 -15.43 16.10 -23.77
N LYS A 298 -15.09 17.29 -23.27
CA LYS A 298 -14.38 17.46 -22.00
C LYS A 298 -15.21 17.00 -20.80
N SER A 299 -16.51 17.32 -20.77
CA SER A 299 -17.39 16.85 -19.69
C SER A 299 -17.62 15.34 -19.77
N LEU A 300 -17.69 14.76 -20.97
CA LEU A 300 -17.71 13.30 -21.14
C LEU A 300 -16.44 12.62 -20.64
N VAL A 301 -15.26 13.23 -20.85
CA VAL A 301 -13.99 12.73 -20.31
C VAL A 301 -13.98 12.81 -18.77
N LYS A 302 -14.52 13.89 -18.18
CA LYS A 302 -14.66 14.04 -16.72
C LYS A 302 -15.61 12.98 -16.15
N LEU A 303 -16.78 12.80 -16.77
CA LEU A 303 -17.75 11.78 -16.38
C LEU A 303 -17.16 10.37 -16.49
N HIS A 304 -16.48 10.05 -17.59
CA HIS A 304 -15.80 8.76 -17.75
C HIS A 304 -14.77 8.51 -16.65
N LYS A 305 -14.00 9.54 -16.30
CA LYS A 305 -13.05 9.48 -15.17
C LYS A 305 -13.79 9.18 -13.86
N GLN A 306 -14.85 9.93 -13.54
CA GLN A 306 -15.66 9.74 -12.33
C GLN A 306 -16.27 8.34 -12.25
N VAL A 307 -16.82 7.81 -13.34
CA VAL A 307 -17.37 6.44 -13.42
C VAL A 307 -16.31 5.40 -13.11
N ILE A 308 -15.09 5.52 -13.65
CA ILE A 308 -14.00 4.58 -13.36
C ILE A 308 -13.69 4.59 -11.85
N TYR A 309 -13.59 5.78 -11.25
CA TYR A 309 -13.28 5.93 -9.82
C TYR A 309 -14.40 5.39 -8.91
N SER A 310 -15.65 5.74 -9.17
CA SER A 310 -16.77 5.33 -8.32
C SER A 310 -17.01 3.83 -8.36
N VAL A 311 -16.98 3.22 -9.55
CA VAL A 311 -17.09 1.76 -9.72
C VAL A 311 -15.96 1.04 -8.99
N GLN A 312 -14.74 1.55 -9.10
CA GLN A 312 -13.59 0.97 -8.43
C GLN A 312 -13.67 1.11 -6.90
N ARG A 313 -14.07 2.28 -6.40
CA ARG A 313 -14.25 2.54 -4.96
C ARG A 313 -15.33 1.64 -4.38
N HIS A 314 -16.49 1.53 -5.02
CA HIS A 314 -17.59 0.65 -4.62
C HIS A 314 -17.15 -0.81 -4.57
N ARG A 315 -16.50 -1.30 -5.64
CA ARG A 315 -15.99 -2.68 -5.66
C ARG A 315 -14.98 -2.93 -4.54
N ARG A 316 -14.08 -1.97 -4.28
CA ARG A 316 -13.06 -2.06 -3.24
C ARG A 316 -13.71 -2.17 -1.85
N THR A 317 -14.61 -1.25 -1.50
CA THR A 317 -15.29 -1.27 -0.20
C THR A 317 -16.15 -2.51 -0.04
N GLN A 318 -16.77 -3.00 -1.11
CA GLN A 318 -17.52 -4.25 -1.10
C GLN A 318 -16.64 -5.46 -0.81
N VAL A 319 -15.47 -5.60 -1.45
CA VAL A 319 -14.56 -6.73 -1.16
C VAL A 319 -13.95 -6.61 0.23
N GLN A 320 -13.53 -5.40 0.65
CA GLN A 320 -13.02 -5.17 2.01
C GLN A 320 -14.07 -5.56 3.05
N TRP A 321 -15.34 -5.24 2.80
CA TRP A 321 -16.44 -5.63 3.67
C TRP A 321 -16.55 -7.15 3.79
N GLN A 322 -16.47 -7.89 2.68
CA GLN A 322 -16.51 -9.36 2.71
C GLN A 322 -15.34 -9.97 3.48
N ILE A 323 -14.11 -9.50 3.25
CA ILE A 323 -12.90 -9.96 3.97
C ILE A 323 -13.05 -9.68 5.47
N LEU A 324 -13.56 -8.50 5.83
CA LEU A 324 -13.75 -8.11 7.23
C LEU A 324 -14.85 -8.94 7.90
N LEU A 325 -15.93 -9.27 7.18
CA LEU A 325 -16.98 -10.19 7.66
C LEU A 325 -16.41 -11.57 7.94
N GLU A 326 -15.62 -12.13 7.02
CA GLU A 326 -14.97 -13.44 7.21
C GLU A 326 -14.03 -13.43 8.42
N GLN A 327 -13.22 -12.38 8.54
CA GLN A 327 -12.37 -12.19 9.71
C GLN A 327 -13.19 -12.09 11.00
N ALA A 328 -14.32 -11.37 10.99
CA ALA A 328 -15.19 -11.24 12.16
C ALA A 328 -15.80 -12.59 12.56
N PHE A 329 -16.34 -13.35 11.61
CA PHE A 329 -16.94 -14.67 11.89
C PHE A 329 -15.92 -15.65 12.44
N TYR A 330 -14.74 -15.69 11.83
CA TYR A 330 -13.66 -16.54 12.31
C TYR A 330 -13.23 -16.17 13.74
N LEU A 331 -13.10 -14.89 14.06
CA LEU A 331 -12.73 -14.46 15.41
C LEU A 331 -13.85 -14.72 16.44
N GLU A 332 -15.11 -14.64 16.04
CA GLU A 332 -16.23 -15.08 16.89
C GLU A 332 -16.18 -16.58 17.17
N ASP A 333 -15.81 -17.38 16.17
CA ASP A 333 -15.69 -18.83 16.30
C ASP A 333 -14.53 -19.20 17.22
N VAL A 334 -13.38 -18.54 17.09
CA VAL A 334 -12.25 -18.68 18.04
C VAL A 334 -12.71 -18.34 19.46
N ALA A 335 -13.43 -17.23 19.66
CA ALA A 335 -13.90 -16.81 20.98
C ALA A 335 -14.91 -17.79 21.60
N LYS A 336 -15.78 -18.41 20.79
CA LYS A 336 -16.72 -19.44 21.24
C LYS A 336 -16.02 -20.78 21.54
N ASN A 337 -15.07 -21.18 20.71
CA ASN A 337 -14.33 -22.43 20.89
C ASN A 337 -13.36 -22.36 22.08
N GLU A 338 -12.88 -21.17 22.43
CA GLU A 338 -12.07 -20.95 23.63
C GLU A 338 -12.88 -21.18 24.93
N THR A 339 -14.18 -20.86 24.92
CA THR A 339 -15.07 -21.07 26.07
C THR A 339 -15.71 -22.46 26.08
N SER A 340 -15.65 -23.19 24.97
CA SER A 340 -16.21 -24.55 24.88
C SER A 340 -15.38 -25.57 25.65
N ALA A 341 -16.06 -26.50 26.33
CA ALA A 341 -15.42 -27.63 27.01
C ALA A 341 -14.88 -28.69 26.03
N THR A 342 -15.45 -28.76 24.83
CA THR A 342 -15.00 -29.67 23.77
C THR A 342 -13.79 -29.05 23.08
N ARG A 343 -12.60 -29.64 23.25
CA ARG A 343 -11.33 -29.19 22.60
C ARG A 343 -11.28 -29.50 21.09
N GLN A 344 -12.37 -29.19 20.41
CA GLN A 344 -12.55 -29.36 18.97
C GLN A 344 -12.97 -28.01 18.41
N PHE A 345 -12.27 -27.56 17.37
CA PHE A 345 -12.61 -26.33 16.69
C PHE A 345 -13.84 -26.53 15.81
N VAL A 346 -14.90 -25.77 16.07
CA VAL A 346 -16.14 -25.77 15.30
C VAL A 346 -16.29 -24.44 14.58
N HIS A 347 -16.40 -24.48 13.25
CA HIS A 347 -16.65 -23.32 12.40
C HIS A 347 -18.16 -23.07 12.28
N THR A 348 -18.61 -21.81 12.39
CA THR A 348 -20.03 -21.47 12.16
C THR A 348 -20.39 -21.61 10.68
N PHE A 349 -19.48 -21.23 9.78
CA PHE A 349 -19.63 -21.39 8.35
C PHE A 349 -18.49 -22.26 7.85
N HIS A 350 -18.78 -23.35 7.13
CA HIS A 350 -17.71 -24.13 6.50
C HIS A 350 -17.10 -23.33 5.36
N SER A 351 -15.77 -23.18 5.37
CA SER A 351 -15.02 -22.66 4.24
C SER A 351 -15.38 -23.45 2.98
N GLN A 352 -15.87 -22.75 1.95
CA GLN A 352 -16.10 -23.31 0.62
C GLN A 352 -14.80 -23.51 -0.17
N GLU A 353 -13.65 -23.06 0.34
CA GLU A 353 -12.38 -23.27 -0.33
C GLU A 353 -12.01 -24.75 -0.25
N ALA A 354 -11.66 -25.33 -1.39
CA ALA A 354 -11.17 -26.70 -1.51
C ALA A 354 -9.86 -26.84 -0.73
N GLU A 355 -9.95 -27.03 0.58
CA GLU A 355 -8.80 -27.36 1.41
C GLU A 355 -8.17 -28.62 0.83
N ASN A 356 -6.92 -28.46 0.38
CA ASN A 356 -6.11 -29.56 -0.12
C ASN A 356 -6.25 -30.73 0.87
N LYS A 357 -6.67 -31.91 0.39
CA LYS A 357 -6.95 -33.09 1.24
C LYS A 357 -5.80 -33.44 2.19
N ILE A 358 -4.57 -33.07 1.82
CA ILE A 358 -3.35 -33.22 2.62
C ILE A 358 -3.37 -32.32 3.86
N ILE A 359 -3.77 -31.05 3.72
CA ILE A 359 -3.87 -30.11 4.84
C ILE A 359 -4.93 -30.61 5.83
N ARG A 360 -6.09 -31.03 5.34
CA ARG A 360 -7.16 -31.59 6.19
C ARG A 360 -6.76 -32.89 6.93
N TYR A 361 -5.82 -33.66 6.37
CA TYR A 361 -5.31 -34.87 7.02
C TYR A 361 -4.42 -34.53 8.23
N PHE A 362 -3.55 -33.53 8.12
CA PHE A 362 -2.67 -33.11 9.22
C PHE A 362 -3.35 -32.13 10.19
N TYR A 363 -4.30 -31.32 9.70
CA TYR A 363 -5.00 -30.28 10.45
C TYR A 363 -6.34 -30.80 10.93
N THR A 364 -6.31 -31.65 11.96
CA THR A 364 -7.53 -32.15 12.62
C THR A 364 -8.17 -31.04 13.47
N PRO A 365 -9.49 -31.07 13.72
CA PRO A 365 -10.18 -30.04 14.54
C PRO A 365 -9.60 -29.87 15.94
N THR A 366 -8.96 -30.89 16.50
CA THR A 366 -8.23 -30.82 17.77
C THR A 366 -6.92 -30.05 17.64
N VAL A 367 -6.15 -30.31 16.56
CA VAL A 367 -4.89 -29.60 16.29
C VAL A 367 -5.17 -28.13 16.00
N GLU A 368 -6.22 -27.84 15.23
CA GLU A 368 -6.69 -26.49 14.97
C GLU A 368 -7.04 -25.75 16.27
N TRP A 369 -7.76 -26.39 17.19
CA TRP A 369 -8.06 -25.80 18.50
C TRP A 369 -6.80 -25.46 19.30
N TYR A 370 -5.82 -26.38 19.36
CA TYR A 370 -4.55 -26.12 20.05
C TYR A 370 -3.74 -24.99 19.40
N TRP A 371 -3.73 -24.93 18.06
CA TRP A 371 -3.08 -23.85 17.34
C TRP A 371 -3.75 -22.51 17.61
N GLU A 372 -5.06 -22.40 17.40
CA GLU A 372 -5.79 -21.13 17.42
C GLU A 372 -6.05 -20.59 18.84
N CYS A 373 -6.49 -21.43 19.76
CA CYS A 373 -6.89 -21.01 21.10
C CYS A 373 -5.70 -20.91 22.07
N LEU A 374 -4.63 -21.70 21.88
CA LEU A 374 -3.50 -21.77 22.82
C LEU A 374 -2.19 -21.25 22.23
N LEU A 375 -1.70 -21.85 21.14
CA LEU A 375 -0.34 -21.60 20.66
C LEU A 375 -0.20 -20.24 19.98
N ARG A 376 -1.21 -19.81 19.21
CA ARG A 376 -1.21 -18.55 18.46
C ARG A 376 -1.07 -17.33 19.36
N PRO A 377 -1.85 -17.13 20.45
CA PRO A 377 -1.64 -16.02 21.37
C PRO A 377 -0.22 -16.00 21.98
N TRP A 378 0.32 -17.17 22.35
CA TRP A 378 1.69 -17.28 22.87
C TRP A 378 2.74 -16.91 21.83
N PHE A 379 2.60 -17.40 20.61
CA PHE A 379 3.49 -17.05 19.49
C PHE A 379 3.52 -15.53 19.27
N TYR A 380 2.35 -14.87 19.21
CA TYR A 380 2.29 -13.42 19.06
C TYR A 380 2.91 -12.66 20.25
N ARG A 381 2.81 -13.16 21.49
CA ARG A 381 3.48 -12.56 22.66
C ARG A 381 4.99 -12.66 22.54
N VAL A 382 5.51 -13.85 22.26
CA VAL A 382 6.96 -14.06 22.11
C VAL A 382 7.49 -13.22 20.96
N LEU A 383 6.81 -13.22 19.82
CA LEU A 383 7.16 -12.39 18.67
C LEU A 383 7.15 -10.90 19.02
N ALA A 384 6.14 -10.42 19.73
CA ALA A 384 6.07 -9.02 20.16
C ALA A 384 7.22 -8.62 21.08
N VAL A 385 7.62 -9.50 22.02
CA VAL A 385 8.77 -9.26 22.91
C VAL A 385 10.07 -9.23 22.11
N VAL A 386 10.28 -10.18 21.20
CA VAL A 386 11.47 -10.22 20.34
C VAL A 386 11.56 -8.95 19.47
N LEU A 387 10.45 -8.55 18.83
CA LEU A 387 10.40 -7.34 18.03
C LEU A 387 10.61 -6.08 18.88
N ALA A 388 10.06 -6.02 20.10
CA ALA A 388 10.28 -4.90 21.01
C ALA A 388 11.75 -4.78 21.44
N MET A 389 12.39 -5.90 21.75
CA MET A 389 13.83 -5.93 22.05
C MET A 389 14.64 -5.43 20.86
N PHE A 390 14.31 -5.88 19.65
CA PHE A 390 14.98 -5.42 18.44
C PHE A 390 14.76 -3.93 18.16
N SER A 391 13.54 -3.41 18.39
CA SER A 391 13.25 -1.98 18.33
C SER A 391 14.12 -1.18 19.31
N VAL A 392 14.26 -1.63 20.56
CA VAL A 392 15.11 -0.96 21.55
C VAL A 392 16.58 -0.97 21.13
N ILE A 393 17.07 -2.10 20.59
CA ILE A 393 18.44 -2.19 20.04
C ILE A 393 18.64 -1.21 18.88
N VAL A 394 17.65 -1.09 17.98
CA VAL A 394 17.69 -0.11 16.87
C VAL A 394 17.70 1.31 17.42
N VAL A 395 16.77 1.69 18.29
CA VAL A 395 16.73 3.04 18.88
C VAL A 395 18.04 3.36 19.59
N TRP A 396 18.58 2.43 20.38
CA TRP A 396 19.88 2.59 21.03
C TRP A 396 20.99 2.80 20.02
N SER A 397 21.04 1.98 18.97
CA SER A 397 22.06 2.06 17.93
C SER A 397 21.94 3.35 17.10
N GLU A 398 20.72 3.85 16.87
CA GLU A 398 20.47 5.17 16.27
C GLU A 398 21.02 6.29 17.15
N CYS A 399 20.73 6.26 18.46
CA CYS A 399 21.26 7.24 19.42
C CYS A 399 22.77 7.23 19.54
N THR A 400 23.43 6.13 19.23
CA THR A 400 24.83 5.92 19.57
C THR A 400 25.76 5.83 18.37
N PHE A 401 25.24 5.76 17.14
CA PHE A 401 26.10 5.59 15.96
C PHE A 401 27.06 6.76 15.75
N PHE A 402 26.76 7.97 16.22
CA PHE A 402 27.69 9.12 16.13
C PHE A 402 28.96 8.92 16.98
N SER A 403 28.92 8.08 18.01
CA SER A 403 30.06 7.83 18.89
C SER A 403 30.98 6.78 18.29
N THR A 404 32.16 7.22 17.83
CA THR A 404 33.15 6.35 17.19
C THR A 404 34.13 5.70 18.16
N LYS A 405 34.35 6.32 19.33
CA LYS A 405 35.26 5.85 20.37
C LYS A 405 34.69 6.24 21.75
N PRO A 406 34.17 5.28 22.54
CA PRO A 406 33.98 3.85 22.26
C PRO A 406 32.87 3.58 21.23
N VAL A 407 32.91 2.42 20.57
CA VAL A 407 31.81 1.97 19.68
C VAL A 407 30.62 1.55 20.54
N LEU A 408 29.57 2.37 20.54
CA LEU A 408 28.38 2.18 21.40
C LEU A 408 27.17 1.55 20.67
N SER A 409 27.15 1.61 19.33
CA SER A 409 26.12 0.94 18.53
C SER A 409 26.26 -0.58 18.67
N LEU A 410 25.19 -1.25 19.10
CA LEU A 410 25.19 -2.70 19.34
C LEU A 410 25.42 -3.49 18.06
N PHE A 411 24.83 -3.04 16.93
CA PHE A 411 25.06 -3.68 15.63
C PHE A 411 26.50 -3.56 15.17
N ALA A 412 27.14 -2.39 15.38
CA ALA A 412 28.55 -2.21 15.08
C ALA A 412 29.44 -3.10 15.96
N VAL A 413 29.13 -3.24 17.26
CA VAL A 413 29.85 -4.15 18.17
C VAL A 413 29.74 -5.60 17.70
N PHE A 414 28.55 -6.08 17.36
CA PHE A 414 28.36 -7.46 16.89
C PHE A 414 29.14 -7.75 15.60
N ILE A 415 29.15 -6.81 14.65
CA ILE A 415 29.87 -6.99 13.39
C ILE A 415 31.39 -6.91 13.60
N GLN A 416 31.89 -5.98 14.42
CA GLN A 416 33.32 -5.88 14.71
C GLN A 416 33.86 -7.11 15.47
N LEU A 417 33.04 -7.73 16.34
CA LEU A 417 33.38 -8.99 17.00
C LEU A 417 33.43 -10.16 16.00
N ALA A 418 32.46 -10.20 15.08
CA ALA A 418 32.42 -11.23 14.03
C ALA A 418 33.54 -11.06 12.99
N GLU A 419 33.95 -9.82 12.71
CA GLU A 419 35.09 -9.51 11.85
C GLU A 419 36.39 -10.09 12.41
N LYS A 420 36.61 -9.99 13.73
CA LYS A 420 37.79 -10.58 14.40
C LYS A 420 37.85 -12.11 14.31
N THR A 421 36.69 -12.77 14.23
CA THR A 421 36.59 -14.24 14.16
C THR A 421 36.43 -14.76 12.74
N TYR A 422 36.45 -13.87 11.72
CA TYR A 422 36.23 -14.19 10.31
C TYR A 422 34.91 -14.95 10.03
N ASN A 423 33.89 -14.76 10.87
CA ASN A 423 32.60 -15.45 10.72
C ASN A 423 31.67 -14.67 9.78
N TYR A 424 31.93 -14.77 8.48
CA TYR A 424 31.18 -14.04 7.45
C TYR A 424 29.70 -14.43 7.36
N ILE A 425 29.36 -15.70 7.64
CA ILE A 425 27.96 -16.16 7.66
C ILE A 425 27.18 -15.43 8.76
N TYR A 426 27.77 -15.30 9.95
CA TYR A 426 27.13 -14.52 11.02
C TYR A 426 26.95 -13.05 10.63
N ILE A 427 27.97 -12.43 10.01
CA ILE A 427 27.87 -11.04 9.54
C ILE A 427 26.72 -10.89 8.55
N GLU A 428 26.63 -11.78 7.56
CA GLU A 428 25.56 -11.75 6.55
C GLU A 428 24.18 -11.92 7.18
N MET A 429 24.01 -12.91 8.06
CA MET A 429 22.73 -13.15 8.74
C MET A 429 22.33 -12.00 9.67
N ALA A 430 23.28 -11.42 10.41
CA ALA A 430 23.03 -10.27 11.27
C ALA A 430 22.67 -9.02 10.46
N CYS A 431 23.40 -8.75 9.37
CA CYS A 431 23.08 -7.68 8.43
C CYS A 431 21.69 -7.86 7.82
N PHE A 432 21.39 -9.06 7.30
CA PHE A 432 20.11 -9.40 6.71
C PHE A 432 18.95 -9.21 7.70
N LEU A 433 19.07 -9.76 8.91
CA LEU A 433 18.03 -9.66 9.93
C LEU A 433 17.77 -8.20 10.33
N THR A 434 18.83 -7.39 10.41
CA THR A 434 18.73 -5.96 10.73
C THR A 434 18.02 -5.18 9.63
N ILE A 435 18.50 -5.27 8.38
CA ILE A 435 17.87 -4.54 7.26
C ILE A 435 16.45 -5.04 6.97
N PHE A 436 16.18 -6.33 7.15
CA PHE A 436 14.85 -6.91 7.00
C PHE A 436 13.88 -6.35 8.04
N PHE A 437 14.29 -6.26 9.30
CA PHE A 437 13.49 -5.63 10.35
C PHE A 437 13.22 -4.15 10.07
N LEU A 438 14.25 -3.37 9.69
CA LEU A 438 14.08 -1.96 9.33
C LEU A 438 13.11 -1.80 8.16
N SER A 439 13.20 -2.68 7.15
CA SER A 439 12.28 -2.72 6.02
C SER A 439 10.85 -3.03 6.44
N ILE A 440 10.65 -3.98 7.36
CA ILE A 440 9.32 -4.27 7.94
C ILE A 440 8.78 -3.01 8.63
N CYS A 441 9.54 -2.37 9.51
CA CYS A 441 9.09 -1.17 10.22
C CYS A 441 8.66 -0.05 9.27
N VAL A 442 9.46 0.23 8.24
CA VAL A 442 9.19 1.33 7.30
C VAL A 442 8.02 1.00 6.37
N TYR A 443 8.04 -0.14 5.68
CA TYR A 443 7.01 -0.47 4.70
C TYR A 443 5.66 -0.80 5.34
N SER A 444 5.64 -1.46 6.50
CA SER A 444 4.36 -1.69 7.20
C SER A 444 3.72 -0.41 7.70
N THR A 445 4.53 0.59 8.09
CA THR A 445 4.05 1.90 8.53
C THR A 445 3.44 2.69 7.39
N VAL A 446 4.08 2.71 6.22
CA VAL A 446 3.54 3.33 5.00
C VAL A 446 2.09 2.89 4.75
N PHE A 447 1.84 1.58 4.77
CA PHE A 447 0.52 1.03 4.45
C PHE A 447 -0.51 1.22 5.58
N ARG A 448 -0.07 1.62 6.78
CA ARG A 448 -0.94 1.88 7.94
C ARG A 448 -1.31 3.35 8.09
N ILE A 449 -0.42 4.27 7.68
CA ILE A 449 -0.65 5.71 7.83
C ILE A 449 -1.76 6.16 6.86
N ARG A 450 -2.88 6.64 7.43
CA ARG A 450 -4.06 7.16 6.72
C ARG A 450 -3.92 8.60 6.22
N VAL A 451 -2.78 9.26 6.46
CA VAL A 451 -2.54 10.70 6.16
C VAL A 451 -2.82 11.06 4.69
N PHE A 452 -2.92 10.06 3.80
CA PHE A 452 -3.25 10.30 2.42
C PHE A 452 -4.59 9.68 1.97
N ASN A 453 -5.15 8.61 2.54
CA ASN A 453 -6.35 7.89 2.04
C ASN A 453 -6.44 7.58 0.49
N TYR A 454 -5.50 8.06 -0.32
CA TYR A 454 -5.41 7.93 -1.77
C TYR A 454 -4.84 6.58 -2.21
N TYR A 455 -4.23 5.82 -1.30
CA TYR A 455 -3.54 4.57 -1.59
C TYR A 455 -3.94 3.44 -0.64
N TYR A 456 -4.20 2.27 -1.19
CA TYR A 456 -4.49 1.07 -0.42
C TYR A 456 -4.01 -0.17 -1.16
N LEU A 457 -3.17 -0.99 -0.52
CA LEU A 457 -2.80 -2.31 -1.03
C LEU A 457 -3.80 -3.34 -0.51
N ALA A 458 -4.74 -3.73 -1.36
CA ALA A 458 -5.76 -4.73 -1.06
C ALA A 458 -5.28 -6.12 -1.47
N SER A 459 -5.35 -7.10 -0.57
CA SER A 459 -5.19 -8.50 -0.95
C SER A 459 -6.33 -8.99 -1.86
N HIS A 460 -6.20 -10.19 -2.42
CA HIS A 460 -7.19 -10.83 -3.31
C HIS A 460 -7.41 -10.09 -4.62
N HIS A 461 -6.32 -9.61 -5.23
CA HIS A 461 -6.33 -9.01 -6.57
C HIS A 461 -7.19 -7.74 -6.68
N GLN A 462 -7.45 -7.05 -5.57
CA GLN A 462 -8.27 -5.83 -5.56
C GLN A 462 -7.45 -4.53 -5.55
N THR A 463 -6.12 -4.60 -5.61
CA THR A 463 -5.30 -3.38 -5.65
C THR A 463 -5.44 -2.69 -7.00
N ASP A 464 -5.74 -1.39 -6.97
CA ASP A 464 -5.77 -0.51 -8.13
C ASP A 464 -4.38 -0.40 -8.79
N ALA A 465 -4.34 -0.28 -10.12
CA ALA A 465 -3.18 0.17 -10.88
C ALA A 465 -2.52 1.42 -10.26
N TYR A 466 -3.28 2.45 -9.85
CA TYR A 466 -2.72 3.65 -9.26
C TYR A 466 -1.99 3.36 -7.93
N SER A 467 -2.65 2.64 -7.01
CA SER A 467 -2.08 2.25 -5.71
C SER A 467 -0.88 1.33 -5.87
N LEU A 468 -0.91 0.44 -6.86
CA LEU A 468 0.17 -0.47 -7.19
C LEU A 468 1.42 0.29 -7.68
N LEU A 469 1.25 1.23 -8.62
CA LEU A 469 2.33 2.09 -9.10
C LEU A 469 2.87 3.01 -8.00
N PHE A 470 1.98 3.54 -7.14
CA PHE A 470 2.36 4.37 -6.00
C PHE A 470 3.27 3.61 -5.05
N SER A 471 2.90 2.37 -4.71
CA SER A 471 3.72 1.51 -3.83
C SER A 471 5.11 1.25 -4.42
N GLY A 472 5.20 1.01 -5.74
CA GLY A 472 6.48 0.84 -6.43
C GLY A 472 7.33 2.11 -6.37
N MET A 473 6.71 3.28 -6.59
CA MET A 473 7.41 4.57 -6.53
C MET A 473 7.95 4.82 -5.12
N LEU A 474 7.13 4.53 -4.11
CA LEU A 474 7.52 4.75 -2.73
C LEU A 474 8.64 3.80 -2.29
N PHE A 475 8.58 2.52 -2.66
CA PHE A 475 9.67 1.58 -2.38
C PHE A 475 10.98 2.05 -3.02
N CYS A 476 10.96 2.46 -4.29
CA CYS A 476 12.17 2.96 -4.96
C CYS A 476 12.72 4.24 -4.31
N ARG A 477 11.87 5.07 -3.69
CA ARG A 477 12.29 6.28 -2.97
C ARG A 477 12.84 6.01 -1.57
N LEU A 478 12.24 5.07 -0.83
CA LEU A 478 12.56 4.81 0.57
C LEU A 478 13.66 3.76 0.76
N THR A 479 13.84 2.82 -0.16
CA THR A 479 14.88 1.78 -0.03
C THR A 479 16.28 2.38 0.05
N PRO A 480 16.65 3.37 -0.80
CA PRO A 480 17.99 3.93 -0.75
C PRO A 480 18.40 4.56 0.59
N PRO A 481 17.61 5.51 1.16
CA PRO A 481 17.94 6.10 2.46
C PRO A 481 17.87 5.08 3.60
N LEU A 482 16.98 4.07 3.53
CA LEU A 482 16.92 2.98 4.51
C LEU A 482 18.25 2.20 4.56
N CYS A 483 18.81 1.88 3.39
CA CYS A 483 20.09 1.16 3.31
C CYS A 483 21.25 2.02 3.80
N LEU A 484 21.25 3.33 3.52
CA LEU A 484 22.27 4.25 4.02
C LEU A 484 22.19 4.38 5.55
N ASN A 485 20.99 4.49 6.12
CA ASN A 485 20.76 4.48 7.56
C ASN A 485 21.29 3.18 8.20
N PHE A 486 20.95 2.02 7.63
CA PHE A 486 21.48 0.73 8.06
C PHE A 486 23.03 0.66 8.03
N LEU A 487 23.66 1.14 6.95
CA LEU A 487 25.13 1.17 6.84
C LEU A 487 25.78 2.10 7.88
N GLY A 488 25.08 3.18 8.25
CA GLY A 488 25.45 4.05 9.37
C GLY A 488 25.43 3.32 10.71
N LEU A 489 24.36 2.58 11.01
CA LEU A 489 24.21 1.81 12.26
C LEU A 489 25.35 0.80 12.49
N ILE A 490 25.85 0.17 11.43
CA ILE A 490 26.94 -0.83 11.50
C ILE A 490 28.35 -0.23 11.41
N HIS A 491 28.49 1.11 11.37
CA HIS A 491 29.77 1.81 11.19
C HIS A 491 30.53 1.41 9.90
N MET A 492 29.80 1.04 8.84
CA MET A 492 30.40 0.78 7.53
C MET A 492 30.50 2.03 6.66
N ASP A 493 29.77 3.10 7.02
CA ASP A 493 29.90 4.40 6.39
C ASP A 493 31.18 5.13 6.85
N ALA A 494 31.97 5.60 5.88
CA ALA A 494 33.26 6.23 6.10
C ALA A 494 33.15 7.66 6.64
N THR A 495 31.96 8.28 6.59
CA THR A 495 31.66 9.57 7.22
C THR A 495 31.68 9.46 8.74
N ILE A 496 31.07 8.41 9.27
CA ILE A 496 30.88 8.20 10.70
C ILE A 496 32.17 7.63 11.30
N SER A 497 32.82 6.64 10.68
CA SER A 497 33.96 5.96 11.31
C SER A 497 35.23 6.82 11.47
N HIS A 498 35.32 7.99 10.82
CA HIS A 498 36.52 8.86 10.73
C HIS A 498 37.83 8.13 10.32
N LYS A 499 37.75 6.88 9.88
CA LYS A 499 38.85 6.10 9.31
C LYS A 499 38.73 6.15 7.80
N HIS A 500 39.84 6.37 7.11
CA HIS A 500 39.95 6.26 5.64
C HIS A 500 39.85 4.78 5.19
N THR A 501 38.74 4.11 5.50
CA THR A 501 38.46 2.74 5.06
C THR A 501 37.66 2.76 3.77
N GLN A 502 37.90 1.78 2.91
CA GLN A 502 37.15 1.60 1.66
C GLN A 502 35.64 1.49 1.97
N PRO A 503 34.77 2.36 1.40
CA PRO A 503 33.33 2.25 1.56
C PRO A 503 32.78 1.04 0.81
N THR A 504 31.54 0.65 1.12
CA THR A 504 30.83 -0.37 0.32
C THR A 504 30.60 0.11 -1.11
N ALA A 505 30.47 -0.83 -2.05
CA ALA A 505 30.18 -0.48 -3.43
C ALA A 505 28.83 0.26 -3.54
N TYR A 506 27.86 -0.12 -2.71
CA TYR A 506 26.57 0.55 -2.57
C TYR A 506 26.72 2.05 -2.25
N THR A 507 27.44 2.39 -1.17
CA THR A 507 27.61 3.79 -0.73
C THR A 507 28.33 4.64 -1.77
N SER A 508 29.26 4.04 -2.54
CA SER A 508 29.96 4.75 -3.62
C SER A 508 29.04 5.21 -4.76
N ILE A 509 27.90 4.55 -4.98
CA ILE A 509 27.01 4.79 -6.13
C ILE A 509 25.75 5.53 -5.70
N MET A 510 25.15 5.13 -4.58
CA MET A 510 23.93 5.77 -4.04
C MET A 510 24.20 7.15 -3.42
N GLY A 511 25.49 7.48 -3.22
CA GLY A 511 25.95 8.73 -2.64
C GLY A 511 26.03 8.63 -1.12
N SER A 512 27.23 8.89 -0.58
CA SER A 512 27.38 9.23 0.83
C SER A 512 26.87 10.67 1.04
N MET A 513 26.29 10.98 2.21
CA MET A 513 25.85 12.36 2.55
C MET A 513 27.00 13.39 2.59
N ARG A 514 28.23 13.02 2.20
CA ARG A 514 29.45 13.86 2.14
C ARG A 514 29.31 15.20 1.41
N VAL A 515 28.32 15.39 0.54
CA VAL A 515 28.42 16.46 -0.45
C VAL A 515 27.81 17.80 -0.01
N LEU A 516 27.18 17.82 1.17
CA LEU A 516 26.94 19.05 1.92
C LEU A 516 27.38 18.78 3.35
N SER A 517 28.69 18.90 3.63
CA SER A 517 29.25 18.70 4.98
C SER A 517 28.47 19.49 6.04
N PHE A 518 27.97 20.69 5.68
CA PHE A 518 27.10 21.51 6.51
C PHE A 518 25.77 20.86 6.91
N ILE A 519 25.10 20.14 5.99
CA ILE A 519 23.86 19.42 6.28
C ILE A 519 24.17 18.09 6.98
N ALA A 520 25.24 17.41 6.58
CA ALA A 520 25.64 16.12 7.15
C ALA A 520 25.93 16.22 8.66
N ASP A 521 26.68 17.24 9.09
CA ASP A 521 27.08 17.40 10.49
C ASP A 521 25.87 17.66 11.41
N GLY A 522 24.93 18.53 10.98
CA GLY A 522 23.68 18.74 11.70
C GLY A 522 22.79 17.49 11.66
N PHE A 523 22.72 16.83 10.51
CA PHE A 523 21.88 15.66 10.34
C PHE A 523 22.28 14.50 11.26
N TYR A 524 23.57 14.20 11.44
CA TYR A 524 24.02 13.14 12.36
C TYR A 524 23.67 13.40 13.82
N ILE A 525 23.52 14.67 14.21
CA ILE A 525 23.13 15.08 15.57
C ILE A 525 21.61 15.04 15.72
N TYR A 526 20.86 15.65 14.79
CA TYR A 526 19.41 15.82 14.90
C TYR A 526 18.61 14.57 14.52
N TYR A 527 19.11 13.75 13.59
CA TYR A 527 18.40 12.56 13.12
C TYR A 527 18.09 11.57 14.26
N PRO A 528 19.08 11.14 15.09
CA PRO A 528 18.80 10.26 16.22
C PRO A 528 17.83 10.87 17.23
N MET A 529 17.97 12.17 17.52
CA MET A 529 17.08 12.88 18.45
C MET A 529 15.64 12.87 17.96
N LEU A 530 15.41 13.14 16.67
CA LEU A 530 14.08 13.09 16.08
C LEU A 530 13.46 11.70 16.14
N VAL A 531 14.24 10.64 15.83
CA VAL A 531 13.76 9.25 15.93
C VAL A 531 13.31 8.92 17.36
N VAL A 532 14.10 9.30 18.37
CA VAL A 532 13.74 9.09 19.79
C VAL A 532 12.49 9.88 20.17
N ILE A 533 12.42 11.16 19.82
CA ILE A 533 11.27 12.02 20.10
C ILE A 533 10.02 11.42 19.48
N LEU A 534 10.09 10.94 18.25
CA LEU A 534 8.96 10.29 17.58
C LEU A 534 8.59 8.95 18.19
N CYS A 535 9.57 8.13 18.62
CA CYS A 535 9.29 6.90 19.35
C CYS A 535 8.57 7.20 20.67
N ILE A 536 9.02 8.20 21.43
CA ILE A 536 8.36 8.63 22.68
C ILE A 536 6.96 9.17 22.39
N ALA A 537 6.81 10.02 21.38
CA ALA A 537 5.53 10.59 21.00
C ALA A 537 4.52 9.54 20.54
N THR A 538 4.95 8.54 19.78
CA THR A 538 4.11 7.42 19.35
C THR A 538 3.85 6.43 20.49
N TYR A 539 4.79 6.27 21.42
CA TYR A 539 4.61 5.47 22.63
C TYR A 539 3.48 6.05 23.50
N PHE A 540 3.52 7.34 23.79
CA PHE A 540 2.49 8.02 24.58
C PHE A 540 1.24 8.41 23.77
N SER A 541 1.22 8.10 22.47
CA SER A 541 0.14 8.48 21.55
C SER A 541 -0.14 10.00 21.59
N LEU A 542 0.92 10.81 21.71
CA LEU A 542 0.80 12.28 21.78
C LEU A 542 0.17 12.84 20.50
N GLY A 543 0.48 12.27 19.34
CA GLY A 543 -0.10 12.71 18.06
C GLY A 543 -1.62 12.65 18.04
N THR A 544 -2.23 11.55 18.49
CA THR A 544 -3.70 11.41 18.57
C THR A 544 -4.30 12.33 19.63
N ARG A 545 -3.59 12.54 20.75
CA ARG A 545 -4.04 13.44 21.82
C ARG A 545 -4.00 14.91 21.39
N CYS A 546 -2.96 15.34 20.67
CA CYS A 546 -2.88 16.69 20.11
C CYS A 546 -3.93 16.92 19.01
N LEU A 547 -4.19 15.93 18.15
CA LEU A 547 -5.25 16.03 17.14
C LEU A 547 -6.65 16.09 17.78
N ASN A 548 -6.86 15.39 18.90
CA ASN A 548 -8.10 15.48 19.68
C ASN A 548 -8.28 16.89 20.29
N LEU A 549 -7.19 17.49 20.81
CA LEU A 549 -7.20 18.88 21.28
C LEU A 549 -7.48 19.90 20.17
N LEU A 550 -7.08 19.60 18.93
CA LEU A 550 -7.35 20.42 17.75
C LEU A 550 -8.72 20.14 17.10
N GLY A 551 -9.55 19.26 17.69
CA GLY A 551 -10.91 18.98 17.22
C GLY A 551 -11.02 17.97 16.06
N PHE A 552 -9.92 17.36 15.62
CA PHE A 552 -9.91 16.38 14.54
C PHE A 552 -10.16 14.95 15.06
N GLN A 553 -11.41 14.63 15.41
CA GLN A 553 -11.80 13.29 15.87
C GLN A 553 -11.68 12.19 14.78
N GLN A 554 -11.65 12.55 13.49
CA GLN A 554 -11.59 11.60 12.37
C GLN A 554 -10.24 10.87 12.23
N PHE A 555 -9.16 11.41 12.82
CA PHE A 555 -7.83 10.78 12.83
C PHE A 555 -7.56 9.88 14.03
N MET A 556 -8.61 9.50 14.80
CA MET A 556 -8.50 8.44 15.80
C MET A 556 -8.04 7.13 15.13
N GLY A 557 -6.73 6.88 15.24
CA GLY A 557 -6.14 5.56 15.06
C GLY A 557 -6.76 4.54 16.01
N ASP A 558 -6.36 3.29 15.87
CA ASP A 558 -6.84 2.13 16.65
C ASP A 558 -6.67 2.24 18.19
N SER A 559 -6.25 3.40 18.72
CA SER A 559 -5.85 3.64 20.11
C SER A 559 -7.00 4.03 21.06
N GLU A 560 -8.10 4.61 20.56
CA GLU A 560 -9.30 4.90 21.36
C GLU A 560 -10.53 4.35 20.64
N MET A 561 -10.73 3.05 20.81
CA MET A 561 -11.89 2.33 20.26
C MET A 561 -13.13 2.70 21.09
N THR A 562 -14.00 3.57 20.55
CA THR A 562 -15.24 3.98 21.24
C THR A 562 -16.19 2.79 21.40
N SER A 563 -16.79 2.63 22.58
CA SER A 563 -17.81 1.61 22.88
C SER A 563 -18.91 1.57 21.84
N ASP A 564 -19.39 2.76 21.45
CA ASP A 564 -20.57 2.92 20.61
C ASP A 564 -20.34 2.35 19.21
N LEU A 565 -19.16 2.62 18.62
CA LEU A 565 -18.78 2.08 17.31
C LEU A 565 -18.51 0.56 17.36
N ILE A 566 -18.05 0.03 18.49
CA ILE A 566 -17.90 -1.43 18.67
C ILE A 566 -19.27 -2.10 18.70
N ASP A 567 -20.21 -1.52 19.45
CA ASP A 567 -21.56 -2.07 19.60
C ASP A 567 -22.33 -2.00 18.29
N GLU A 568 -22.26 -0.88 17.56
CA GLU A 568 -22.79 -0.75 16.20
C GLU A 568 -22.18 -1.82 15.28
N GLY A 569 -20.85 -1.93 15.27
CA GLY A 569 -20.12 -2.95 14.49
C GLY A 569 -20.59 -4.37 14.80
N LYS A 570 -20.77 -4.70 16.08
CA LYS A 570 -21.25 -6.00 16.55
C LYS A 570 -22.66 -6.29 16.06
N GLU A 571 -23.57 -5.32 16.09
CA GLU A 571 -24.92 -5.48 15.56
C GLU A 571 -24.93 -5.69 14.05
N LEU A 572 -24.09 -4.97 13.31
CA LEU A 572 -23.91 -5.15 11.87
C LEU A 572 -23.45 -6.56 11.52
N ILE A 573 -22.40 -7.05 12.19
CA ILE A 573 -21.91 -8.43 11.99
C ILE A 573 -23.00 -9.45 12.31
N ARG A 574 -23.75 -9.28 13.41
CA ARG A 574 -24.88 -10.17 13.74
C ARG A 574 -25.99 -10.15 12.69
N ARG A 575 -26.28 -8.99 12.11
CA ARG A 575 -27.28 -8.85 11.04
C ARG A 575 -26.84 -9.60 9.78
N GLU A 576 -25.60 -9.42 9.36
CA GLU A 576 -25.03 -10.12 8.20
C GLU A 576 -24.88 -11.62 8.45
N LYS A 577 -24.50 -12.04 9.65
CA LYS A 577 -24.45 -13.46 10.05
C LYS A 577 -25.81 -14.14 9.88
N ARG A 578 -26.88 -13.53 10.41
CA ARG A 578 -28.26 -14.01 10.26
C ARG A 578 -28.73 -13.98 8.80
N LYS A 579 -28.22 -13.06 7.98
CA LYS A 579 -28.52 -13.01 6.55
C LYS A 579 -27.87 -14.18 5.81
N ARG A 580 -26.58 -14.44 6.03
CA ARG A 580 -25.86 -15.58 5.44
C ARG A 580 -26.45 -16.92 5.88
N GLN A 581 -26.73 -17.09 7.17
CA GLN A 581 -27.35 -18.31 7.69
C GLN A 581 -28.70 -18.61 7.02
N ARG A 582 -29.57 -17.59 6.85
CA ARG A 582 -30.84 -17.76 6.13
C ARG A 582 -30.65 -18.12 4.65
N GLN A 583 -29.60 -17.62 4.01
CA GLN A 583 -29.28 -17.97 2.62
C GLN A 583 -28.85 -19.43 2.51
N GLU A 584 -27.92 -19.90 3.36
CA GLU A 584 -27.47 -21.30 3.38
C GLU A 584 -28.60 -22.27 3.74
N GLU A 585 -29.42 -21.95 4.74
CA GLU A 585 -30.61 -22.76 5.08
C GLU A 585 -31.64 -22.78 3.94
N GLY A 586 -31.75 -21.69 3.18
CA GLY A 586 -32.60 -21.62 1.99
C GLY A 586 -32.06 -22.48 0.85
N GLU A 587 -30.74 -22.46 0.63
CA GLU A 587 -30.06 -23.30 -0.36
C GLU A 587 -30.10 -24.78 0.00
N ASN A 588 -29.83 -25.14 1.25
CA ASN A 588 -29.92 -26.53 1.72
C ASN A 588 -31.34 -27.06 1.56
N ARG A 589 -32.36 -26.28 1.92
CA ARG A 589 -33.77 -26.64 1.65
C ARG A 589 -34.04 -26.82 0.16
N ARG A 590 -33.49 -25.97 -0.72
CA ARG A 590 -33.61 -26.13 -2.17
C ARG A 590 -32.89 -27.39 -2.68
N ARG A 591 -31.71 -27.71 -2.14
CA ARG A 591 -30.95 -28.93 -2.49
C ARG A 591 -31.70 -30.18 -2.04
N GLU A 592 -32.14 -30.23 -0.80
CA GLU A 592 -32.95 -31.32 -0.27
C GLU A 592 -34.26 -31.50 -1.04
N TRP A 593 -34.90 -30.41 -1.46
CA TRP A 593 -36.10 -30.48 -2.30
C TRP A 593 -35.78 -31.02 -3.69
N LYS A 594 -34.69 -30.59 -4.32
CA LYS A 594 -34.20 -31.14 -5.59
C LYS A 594 -33.82 -32.62 -5.49
N GLU A 595 -33.19 -33.05 -4.40
CA GLU A 595 -32.86 -34.47 -4.19
C GLU A 595 -34.10 -35.32 -3.94
N ARG A 596 -35.09 -34.79 -3.20
CA ARG A 596 -36.34 -35.53 -2.91
C ARG A 596 -37.31 -35.57 -4.09
N TYR A 597 -37.36 -34.54 -4.92
CA TYR A 597 -38.40 -34.39 -5.95
C TYR A 597 -37.88 -34.17 -7.38
N GLY A 598 -36.60 -33.81 -7.56
CA GLY A 598 -36.01 -33.49 -8.87
C GLY A 598 -35.84 -34.69 -9.79
N ASN A 599 -36.01 -35.92 -9.30
CA ASN A 599 -35.96 -37.13 -10.11
C ASN A 599 -37.34 -37.53 -10.70
N ARG A 600 -38.40 -36.73 -10.47
CA ARG A 600 -39.77 -37.06 -10.89
C ARG A 600 -40.22 -36.37 -12.18
N ASP A 601 -39.52 -35.32 -12.62
CA ASP A 601 -39.94 -34.49 -13.76
C ASP A 601 -39.40 -34.94 -15.13
N ASP A 602 -38.48 -35.92 -15.20
CA ASP A 602 -37.97 -36.42 -16.48
C ASP A 602 -38.83 -37.52 -17.13
N SER A 603 -39.87 -38.04 -16.44
CA SER A 603 -40.72 -39.12 -17.00
C SER A 603 -42.07 -38.69 -17.58
N THR A 604 -42.47 -37.42 -17.42
CA THR A 604 -43.86 -36.99 -17.75
C THR A 604 -43.97 -35.99 -18.89
N ARG A 605 -42.90 -35.70 -19.62
CA ARG A 605 -42.91 -34.74 -20.75
C ARG A 605 -43.21 -35.35 -22.12
N ASN A 606 -43.89 -36.50 -22.17
CA ASN A 606 -44.35 -37.15 -23.41
C ASN A 606 -45.85 -37.48 -23.36
N ARG A 607 -46.71 -36.47 -23.16
CA ARG A 607 -48.13 -36.61 -23.54
C ARG A 607 -48.56 -35.46 -24.43
N VAL A 608 -48.55 -35.76 -25.72
CA VAL A 608 -49.24 -35.07 -26.80
C VAL A 608 -50.71 -34.87 -26.41
N VAL A 609 -51.20 -33.64 -26.45
CA VAL A 609 -52.63 -33.34 -26.63
C VAL A 609 -52.74 -32.18 -27.62
N HIS A 610 -53.42 -32.47 -28.72
CA HIS A 610 -53.81 -31.57 -29.80
C HIS A 610 -55.03 -30.73 -29.35
N THR A 611 -55.05 -29.45 -29.77
CA THR A 611 -56.22 -28.59 -30.12
C THR A 611 -57.46 -28.58 -29.22
N ASP A 612 -57.82 -27.42 -28.65
CA ASP A 612 -58.83 -26.54 -29.27
C ASP A 612 -59.05 -25.22 -28.52
N GLN A 613 -59.49 -24.24 -29.31
CA GLN A 613 -59.74 -22.84 -29.02
C GLN A 613 -61.10 -22.65 -28.32
N LYS A 614 -61.17 -21.83 -27.26
CA LYS A 614 -62.38 -21.05 -26.94
C LYS A 614 -62.09 -19.86 -26.04
N GLU A 615 -62.37 -18.68 -26.58
CA GLU A 615 -62.52 -17.43 -25.83
C GLU A 615 -63.73 -17.50 -24.90
N SER A 616 -63.61 -16.89 -23.72
CA SER A 616 -64.73 -16.20 -23.07
C SER A 616 -64.21 -15.12 -22.13
N SER A 617 -64.70 -13.93 -22.39
CA SER A 617 -64.52 -12.64 -21.74
C SER A 617 -65.14 -12.54 -20.32
N PHE A 618 -64.75 -11.45 -19.63
CA PHE A 618 -65.51 -10.62 -18.69
C PHE A 618 -65.01 -10.48 -17.22
N SER A 619 -64.44 -9.29 -16.96
CA SER A 619 -64.68 -8.31 -15.88
C SER A 619 -64.41 -8.58 -14.38
N GLU A 620 -63.56 -7.69 -13.84
CA GLU A 620 -63.64 -6.90 -12.59
C GLU A 620 -63.90 -7.58 -11.23
N THR A 621 -63.09 -7.24 -10.21
CA THR A 621 -63.47 -6.26 -9.16
C THR A 621 -62.30 -5.97 -8.21
N ASN A 622 -62.03 -4.68 -8.01
CA ASN A 622 -61.19 -4.06 -6.99
C ASN A 622 -61.54 -4.52 -5.55
N THR A 623 -60.54 -4.76 -4.70
CA THR A 623 -60.66 -4.41 -3.26
C THR A 623 -59.34 -3.93 -2.66
N ASN A 624 -59.44 -2.72 -2.09
CA ASN A 624 -58.44 -1.94 -1.37
C ASN A 624 -57.83 -2.66 -0.16
N ARG A 625 -56.52 -2.48 0.07
CA ARG A 625 -55.94 -2.41 1.42
C ARG A 625 -54.86 -1.31 1.53
N PRO A 626 -54.78 -0.59 2.67
CA PRO A 626 -54.28 0.77 2.71
C PRO A 626 -52.79 0.88 3.03
N LEU A 627 -52.19 1.91 2.44
CA LEU A 627 -50.84 2.41 2.63
C LEU A 627 -50.70 3.09 4.01
N SER A 628 -49.97 2.48 4.94
CA SER A 628 -49.59 3.13 6.20
C SER A 628 -48.44 4.11 5.97
N LYS A 629 -48.77 5.41 5.96
CA LYS A 629 -47.81 6.53 6.10
C LYS A 629 -47.12 6.45 7.46
N TYR A 630 -45.80 6.30 7.47
CA TYR A 630 -44.96 6.70 8.60
C TYR A 630 -44.23 7.99 8.24
N THR A 631 -44.69 9.09 8.82
CA THR A 631 -44.07 10.40 8.81
C THR A 631 -42.85 10.35 9.74
N ARG A 632 -41.63 10.46 9.20
CA ARG A 632 -40.43 10.65 10.03
C ARG A 632 -40.20 12.16 10.15
N SER A 633 -40.34 12.68 11.37
CA SER A 633 -40.16 14.10 11.68
C SER A 633 -38.72 14.55 11.46
N ASN A 634 -38.58 15.75 10.91
CA ASN A 634 -37.35 16.55 10.87
C ASN A 634 -36.67 16.61 12.24
N GLY A 635 -35.42 16.13 12.29
CA GLY A 635 -34.45 16.40 13.34
C GLY A 635 -33.10 16.60 12.67
N ARG A 636 -32.93 17.73 11.99
CA ARG A 636 -31.83 18.02 11.05
C ARG A 636 -30.91 19.15 11.53
N THR A 637 -30.74 19.33 12.84
CA THR A 637 -30.00 20.49 13.38
C THR A 637 -28.93 20.16 14.44
N GLU A 638 -28.49 18.91 14.59
CA GLU A 638 -27.49 18.58 15.63
C GLU A 638 -26.41 17.55 15.25
N ARG A 639 -26.15 17.32 13.95
CA ARG A 639 -25.07 16.43 13.48
C ARG A 639 -23.99 17.08 12.60
N ASP A 640 -23.96 18.40 12.53
CA ASP A 640 -22.99 19.10 11.69
C ASP A 640 -21.78 19.55 12.52
N ARG A 641 -21.01 18.59 13.04
CA ARG A 641 -19.60 18.78 13.45
C ARG A 641 -18.75 17.54 13.23
N ILE A 642 -18.99 16.85 12.11
CA ILE A 642 -18.03 15.90 11.56
C ILE A 642 -17.64 16.46 10.21
N GLU A 643 -16.70 17.42 10.20
CA GLU A 643 -15.99 17.78 8.98
C GLU A 643 -15.22 16.55 8.53
N LEU A 644 -15.87 15.76 7.67
CA LEU A 644 -15.22 14.77 6.84
C LEU A 644 -14.27 15.54 5.93
N LEU A 645 -12.97 15.27 6.05
CA LEU A 645 -12.07 15.49 4.92
C LEU A 645 -12.63 14.64 3.77
N GLN A 646 -13.41 15.29 2.90
CA GLN A 646 -13.69 14.80 1.56
C GLN A 646 -12.37 14.35 0.95
N ASP A 647 -12.38 13.25 0.20
CA ASP A 647 -11.29 12.98 -0.75
C ASP A 647 -11.03 14.30 -1.49
N ALA A 648 -9.79 14.82 -1.51
CA ALA A 648 -9.59 16.06 -2.25
C ALA A 648 -10.04 15.78 -3.68
N GLU A 649 -11.10 16.46 -4.09
CA GLU A 649 -11.52 16.46 -5.47
C GLU A 649 -10.27 16.71 -6.31
N PRO A 650 -10.07 15.96 -7.41
CA PRO A 650 -8.94 16.20 -8.27
C PRO A 650 -8.97 17.67 -8.66
N LEU A 651 -7.99 18.45 -8.19
CA LEU A 651 -7.87 19.90 -8.42
C LEU A 651 -8.44 20.25 -9.81
N ASP A 652 -9.65 20.82 -9.80
CA ASP A 652 -10.34 21.28 -10.98
C ASP A 652 -9.63 22.56 -11.44
N PHE A 653 -8.76 22.43 -12.44
CA PHE A 653 -8.17 23.57 -13.11
C PHE A 653 -8.82 23.74 -14.47
N ASN A 654 -9.92 24.50 -14.50
CA ASN A 654 -10.28 25.33 -15.65
C ASN A 654 -10.32 26.78 -15.15
N ALA A 655 -9.20 27.49 -15.28
CA ALA A 655 -9.29 28.93 -15.46
C ALA A 655 -9.85 29.13 -16.87
N ASP A 656 -11.15 29.40 -16.95
CA ASP A 656 -11.84 30.18 -17.99
C ASP A 656 -13.34 30.15 -17.69
N SER A 657 -13.73 30.85 -16.63
CA SER A 657 -15.04 31.49 -16.51
C SER A 657 -14.81 32.99 -16.60
N ILE A 658 -14.44 33.46 -17.79
CA ILE A 658 -14.58 34.87 -18.14
C ILE A 658 -16.00 35.02 -18.66
N ASN A 659 -16.73 35.92 -18.02
CA ASN A 659 -18.11 36.31 -18.29
C ASN A 659 -18.40 36.45 -19.79
N ASP A 660 -19.40 35.70 -20.27
CA ASP A 660 -20.21 36.08 -21.43
C ASP A 660 -21.66 36.18 -20.95
N ASP A 661 -21.96 37.24 -20.19
CA ASP A 661 -23.33 37.73 -20.08
C ASP A 661 -23.65 38.49 -21.37
N PRO A 662 -24.71 38.14 -22.12
CA PRO A 662 -25.15 38.95 -23.25
C PRO A 662 -25.75 40.25 -22.73
N LEU A 663 -25.16 41.37 -23.13
CA LEU A 663 -25.69 42.73 -22.95
C LEU A 663 -27.12 42.80 -23.51
N GLU A 664 -28.12 42.91 -22.62
CA GLU A 664 -29.45 43.36 -22.97
C GLU A 664 -29.37 44.80 -23.48
N SER A 665 -29.76 44.99 -24.74
CA SER A 665 -30.00 46.28 -25.35
C SER A 665 -31.28 46.88 -24.78
N ASP A 666 -31.13 47.86 -23.87
CA ASP A 666 -32.24 48.64 -23.36
C ASP A 666 -32.67 49.66 -24.43
N SER A 667 -33.85 49.44 -25.01
CA SER A 667 -34.49 50.38 -25.94
C SER A 667 -35.71 51.01 -25.28
N GLY A 668 -35.54 52.26 -24.83
CA GLY A 668 -36.56 53.31 -24.91
C GLY A 668 -37.59 53.40 -23.78
N ARG A 669 -37.40 54.36 -22.88
CA ARG A 669 -38.13 55.64 -22.89
C ARG A 669 -37.53 56.66 -21.94
#